data_AF-A0A9W9PZ03-F1
#
_entry.id   AF-A0A9W9PZ03-F1
#
_cell.length_a   1.000
_cell.length_b   1.000
_cell.length_c   1.000
_cell.angle_alpha   90.00
_cell.angle_beta   90.00
_cell.angle_gamma   90.00
#
_symmetry.space_group_name_H-M   'P 1'
#
loop_
_entity.id
_entity.type
_entity.pdbx_description
1 polymer ?
#
loop_
_entity_poly.entity_id
_entity_poly.type
_entity_poly.pdbx_seq_one_letter_code
_entity_poly.pdbx_strand_id
1 'polypeptide(L)'
;MSQSQQTECGSQLSFFDIEHDDLSLITHSNCPATPSTSRQVDSFSFVQPSVPSSIAPDPLECFQRVGPGRRGQFFLYNVMNHTDWVEWWLETDYGSNNSKIAWESQHGSASETWKQFEQVAHTGNGSPKVMCKRCDTILEHPYATKKDANGKIGRHGTTTITRHLQTLACQKATGGHSFTQEAWEDELLQFITINRLPFNLVEHPTFRDLNSHSQSAPNLPIMQSADTIRRRLSVRVKERQQDTIGLLPEHAKISIALDCWTSPFGQAFTAITGYFIDVDWVYREVLLGFKPLYGTHSGANLSAVLLETLTQHKIEDRVFGLTTDNASNNKTLVDTLQQSLSSDVHVIRIPCLAHVIQLSLNQLLNRLKAVPLNDAAETTWTDRQDTLARANANVQYREISHTLNKVRYLAIYIRGSPQRRDSFAAVQSRAQGQALMPIQDVRTRWNSTFLMLRRAKRLRVFIMKYCDQFNCKDFALDDDQWRQIDYLLCLTRPFFDYTLALSKTRDVTSHLVFQIYNLLFEHIERSKIQLQRKRVVWKRQMLTSLEASHAKLRDYYKETDYMQGHIYAVCTMLSPDNRFQFFLSDDWADAKELRDQYRVAFRDALTPIQERLTSASAQGPQGPSSGLTPRSFLHNLVRTQKSYSKVTPGPFMDELTQYLDGSKFISMFISIENQFRFPAIAALARDVLAIPATGAGVERLFNTARDICHYRRGRMKSKTIEELMLFLCTSRFDLDEQEAKEIAQDLPSDEIDAMKEQTDEMPDNVDVEEISDTEEQGDRPKSVSGDLTDVDDEVEDDDATIRFTTAPSQVRTPGRKRKHVDDELYEHY
;
A
#
# COMPACT_ATOMS: atom_id res chain seq x y z
N MET A 1 -9.52 -24.77 67.39
CA MET A 1 -10.59 -25.27 68.29
C MET A 1 -11.61 -24.15 68.36
N SER A 2 -12.80 -24.18 67.77
CA SER A 2 -13.80 -25.22 67.42
C SER A 2 -14.67 -24.64 66.28
N GLN A 3 -14.85 -25.30 65.11
CA GLN A 3 -16.03 -26.12 64.71
C GLN A 3 -17.37 -25.60 65.29
N SER A 4 -18.47 -25.39 64.57
CA SER A 4 -19.08 -26.08 63.40
C SER A 4 -20.35 -25.28 63.01
N GLN A 5 -20.57 -24.92 61.73
CA GLN A 5 -21.48 -25.56 60.74
C GLN A 5 -23.01 -25.33 60.90
N GLN A 6 -23.62 -25.01 59.74
CA GLN A 6 -25.01 -25.19 59.28
C GLN A 6 -26.09 -24.15 59.64
N THR A 7 -26.54 -23.36 58.66
CA THR A 7 -27.77 -23.62 57.85
C THR A 7 -28.06 -22.43 56.91
N GLU A 8 -28.16 -22.69 55.61
CA GLU A 8 -28.68 -21.76 54.59
C GLU A 8 -30.04 -22.25 54.11
N CYS A 9 -31.02 -21.34 53.97
CA CYS A 9 -32.24 -21.52 53.19
C CYS A 9 -32.79 -20.14 52.75
N GLY A 10 -33.21 -20.03 51.48
CA GLY A 10 -33.94 -18.89 50.92
C GLY A 10 -33.47 -18.50 49.51
N SER A 11 -33.72 -19.32 48.48
CA SER A 11 -34.92 -19.32 47.62
C SER A 11 -34.72 -18.56 46.29
N GLN A 12 -34.51 -19.37 45.25
CA GLN A 12 -34.62 -19.09 43.81
C GLN A 12 -36.10 -18.96 43.36
N LEU A 13 -36.30 -18.31 42.20
CA LEU A 13 -37.26 -18.63 41.12
C LEU A 13 -36.67 -17.97 39.84
N SER A 14 -35.97 -18.70 38.95
CA SER A 14 -36.43 -19.51 37.79
C SER A 14 -37.08 -18.68 36.68
N PHE A 15 -36.73 -18.79 35.38
CA PHE A 15 -36.82 -19.92 34.44
C PHE A 15 -36.24 -19.44 33.06
N PHE A 16 -35.76 -20.20 32.07
CA PHE A 16 -35.85 -21.62 31.68
C PHE A 16 -34.61 -21.99 30.81
N ASP A 17 -34.07 -23.20 31.05
CA ASP A 17 -33.10 -23.94 30.23
C ASP A 17 -33.75 -24.56 28.96
N ILE A 18 -32.92 -25.09 28.05
CA ILE A 18 -32.87 -26.54 27.69
C ILE A 18 -31.67 -26.78 26.74
N GLU A 19 -30.76 -27.66 27.16
CA GLU A 19 -29.80 -28.40 26.32
C GLU A 19 -30.25 -29.87 26.17
N HIS A 20 -29.92 -30.42 25.00
CA HIS A 20 -29.55 -31.80 24.62
C HIS A 20 -30.32 -33.06 25.08
N ASP A 21 -30.66 -33.90 24.09
CA ASP A 21 -30.53 -35.38 24.02
C ASP A 21 -31.39 -35.87 22.81
N ASP A 22 -31.17 -36.95 22.06
CA ASP A 22 -30.09 -37.93 21.82
C ASP A 22 -30.60 -38.84 20.63
N LEU A 23 -29.73 -39.68 20.06
CA LEU A 23 -30.02 -40.91 19.27
C LEU A 23 -30.34 -40.88 17.74
N SER A 24 -29.27 -41.14 16.97
CA SER A 24 -29.04 -42.27 16.00
C SER A 24 -30.16 -42.90 15.12
N LEU A 25 -29.74 -43.20 13.88
CA LEU A 25 -30.17 -44.28 12.94
C LEU A 25 -31.47 -44.06 12.12
N ILE A 26 -31.32 -43.94 10.79
CA ILE A 26 -31.89 -44.85 9.77
C ILE A 26 -31.18 -44.62 8.42
N THR A 27 -30.79 -45.74 7.82
CA THR A 27 -30.11 -45.94 6.55
C THR A 27 -31.07 -46.00 5.34
N HIS A 28 -30.51 -45.65 4.17
CA HIS A 28 -30.79 -46.19 2.82
C HIS A 28 -32.14 -45.96 2.10
N SER A 29 -32.03 -45.21 0.99
CA SER A 29 -32.56 -45.47 -0.37
C SER A 29 -34.06 -45.69 -0.60
N ASN A 30 -34.66 -44.78 -1.39
CA ASN A 30 -35.36 -45.15 -2.64
C ASN A 30 -35.52 -43.95 -3.58
N CYS A 31 -35.03 -44.15 -4.81
CA CYS A 31 -35.08 -43.27 -5.98
C CYS A 31 -36.49 -43.31 -6.63
N PRO A 32 -36.85 -42.41 -7.58
CA PRO A 32 -36.42 -42.62 -8.96
C PRO A 32 -36.04 -41.35 -9.76
N ALA A 33 -35.07 -41.57 -10.66
CA ALA A 33 -34.59 -40.68 -11.72
C ALA A 33 -35.65 -40.47 -12.83
N THR A 34 -35.72 -39.32 -13.51
CA THR A 34 -35.04 -38.95 -14.80
C THR A 34 -35.83 -37.75 -15.42
N PRO A 35 -35.40 -37.05 -16.51
CA PRO A 35 -34.11 -37.06 -17.19
C PRO A 35 -33.46 -35.67 -17.40
N SER A 36 -32.16 -35.74 -17.66
CA SER A 36 -31.30 -34.74 -18.29
C SER A 36 -31.86 -34.14 -19.58
N THR A 37 -31.77 -32.81 -19.73
CA THR A 37 -31.53 -32.18 -21.03
C THR A 37 -30.36 -31.22 -20.91
N SER A 38 -29.26 -31.62 -21.52
CA SER A 38 -28.13 -30.77 -21.89
C SER A 38 -28.59 -29.70 -22.88
N ARG A 39 -28.36 -28.44 -22.58
CA ARG A 39 -28.18 -27.41 -23.61
C ARG A 39 -26.87 -26.70 -23.34
N GLN A 40 -25.93 -26.91 -24.26
CA GLN A 40 -24.80 -26.05 -24.52
C GLN A 40 -25.31 -24.61 -24.58
N VAL A 41 -24.70 -23.72 -23.79
CA VAL A 41 -24.85 -22.29 -23.98
C VAL A 41 -23.70 -21.89 -24.89
N ASP A 42 -24.00 -21.80 -26.18
CA ASP A 42 -23.10 -21.23 -27.16
C ASP A 42 -22.73 -19.80 -26.78
N SER A 43 -21.45 -19.51 -26.94
CA SER A 43 -20.83 -18.20 -26.98
C SER A 43 -21.64 -17.20 -27.82
N PHE A 44 -22.27 -16.23 -27.14
CA PHE A 44 -22.85 -15.07 -27.80
C PHE A 44 -21.76 -14.01 -28.04
N SER A 45 -21.29 -13.94 -29.27
CA SER A 45 -20.63 -12.78 -29.84
C SER A 45 -21.63 -11.61 -29.94
N PHE A 46 -21.27 -10.46 -29.39
CA PHE A 46 -21.98 -9.20 -29.65
C PHE A 46 -21.63 -8.74 -31.07
N VAL A 47 -22.36 -9.23 -32.07
CA VAL A 47 -22.45 -8.57 -33.37
C VAL A 47 -23.53 -7.50 -33.24
N GLN A 48 -23.17 -6.23 -33.40
CA GLN A 48 -24.14 -5.14 -33.54
C GLN A 48 -25.06 -5.46 -34.73
N PRO A 49 -26.39 -5.31 -34.60
CA PRO A 49 -27.26 -5.38 -35.75
C PRO A 49 -26.98 -4.17 -36.66
N SER A 50 -26.57 -4.45 -37.89
CA SER A 50 -26.54 -3.47 -38.97
C SER A 50 -27.95 -2.97 -39.23
N VAL A 51 -28.17 -1.68 -38.95
CA VAL A 51 -29.40 -0.97 -39.31
C VAL A 51 -29.44 -0.83 -40.84
N PRO A 52 -30.52 -1.21 -41.53
CA PRO A 52 -30.67 -0.89 -42.94
C PRO A 52 -30.85 0.62 -43.11
N SER A 53 -29.87 1.24 -43.76
CA SER A 53 -29.93 2.62 -44.24
C SER A 53 -30.99 2.72 -45.35
N SER A 54 -32.09 3.46 -45.11
CA SER A 54 -32.87 4.24 -46.10
C SER A 54 -34.32 4.52 -45.68
N ILE A 55 -34.57 4.87 -44.42
CA ILE A 55 -35.81 5.61 -44.09
C ILE A 55 -35.36 7.03 -43.82
N ALA A 56 -35.75 7.97 -44.69
CA ALA A 56 -35.59 9.39 -44.40
C ALA A 56 -36.29 9.66 -43.05
N PRO A 57 -35.63 10.35 -42.10
CA PRO A 57 -36.24 10.61 -40.79
C PRO A 57 -37.59 11.28 -40.99
N ASP A 58 -38.60 10.81 -40.26
CA ASP A 58 -39.92 11.45 -40.25
C ASP A 58 -39.70 12.94 -39.96
N PRO A 59 -40.17 13.88 -40.81
CA PRO A 59 -39.97 15.31 -40.60
C PRO A 59 -40.44 15.79 -39.22
N LEU A 60 -41.26 14.99 -38.52
CA LEU A 60 -41.71 15.22 -37.15
C LEU A 60 -40.69 14.86 -36.05
N GLU A 61 -39.59 14.15 -36.34
CA GLU A 61 -38.52 13.85 -35.37
C GLU A 61 -37.69 15.09 -35.01
N CYS A 62 -37.73 16.14 -35.83
CA CYS A 62 -37.00 17.39 -35.56
C CYS A 62 -37.67 18.26 -34.47
N PHE A 63 -38.92 17.95 -34.07
CA PHE A 63 -39.67 18.70 -33.07
C PHE A 63 -39.65 18.01 -31.70
N GLN A 64 -39.23 18.74 -30.67
CA GLN A 64 -39.24 18.27 -29.29
C GLN A 64 -40.68 18.07 -28.79
N ARG A 65 -40.99 16.88 -28.28
CA ARG A 65 -42.30 16.57 -27.67
C ARG A 65 -42.33 16.94 -26.18
N VAL A 66 -43.35 17.68 -25.77
CA VAL A 66 -43.55 18.21 -24.40
C VAL A 66 -44.99 18.00 -23.92
N GLY A 67 -45.23 18.12 -22.61
CA GLY A 67 -46.56 18.07 -22.01
C GLY A 67 -46.64 17.37 -20.64
N PRO A 68 -47.72 17.57 -19.89
CA PRO A 68 -47.87 17.03 -18.54
C PRO A 68 -48.07 15.51 -18.53
N GLY A 69 -47.28 14.81 -17.71
CA GLY A 69 -47.18 13.34 -17.70
C GLY A 69 -46.42 12.82 -18.93
N ARG A 70 -45.85 11.60 -18.86
CA ARG A 70 -44.97 10.99 -19.89
C ARG A 70 -45.64 10.70 -21.26
N ARG A 71 -46.57 11.54 -21.73
CA ARG A 71 -47.41 11.32 -22.91
C ARG A 71 -47.04 12.18 -24.13
N GLY A 72 -46.15 13.17 -24.01
CA GLY A 72 -45.55 13.90 -25.15
C GLY A 72 -46.57 14.40 -26.19
N GLN A 73 -47.68 14.98 -25.73
CA GLN A 73 -48.86 15.29 -26.55
C GLN A 73 -48.76 16.62 -27.31
N PHE A 74 -47.70 17.40 -27.10
CA PHE A 74 -47.49 18.69 -27.74
C PHE A 74 -46.09 18.75 -28.36
N PHE A 75 -45.96 19.40 -29.50
CA PHE A 75 -44.67 19.79 -30.07
C PHE A 75 -44.31 21.19 -29.57
N LEU A 76 -43.04 21.40 -29.24
CA LEU A 76 -42.50 22.68 -28.79
C LEU A 76 -42.05 23.51 -29.99
N TYR A 77 -42.55 24.75 -30.07
CA TYR A 77 -42.14 25.69 -31.11
C TYR A 77 -40.71 26.20 -30.85
N ASN A 78 -39.83 26.08 -31.84
CA ASN A 78 -38.47 26.61 -31.80
C ASN A 78 -38.22 27.53 -33.00
N VAL A 79 -37.72 28.74 -32.73
CA VAL A 79 -37.41 29.76 -33.74
C VAL A 79 -36.37 29.29 -34.74
N MET A 80 -35.42 28.44 -34.32
CA MET A 80 -34.35 27.94 -35.20
C MET A 80 -34.86 27.04 -36.33
N ASN A 81 -36.05 26.44 -36.18
CA ASN A 81 -36.67 25.56 -37.17
C ASN A 81 -38.02 26.14 -37.64
N HIS A 82 -38.17 27.47 -37.67
CA HIS A 82 -39.46 28.12 -37.94
C HIS A 82 -40.06 27.75 -39.30
N THR A 83 -39.25 27.66 -40.36
CA THR A 83 -39.72 27.29 -41.70
C THR A 83 -40.36 25.91 -41.70
N ASP A 84 -39.64 24.91 -41.19
CA ASP A 84 -40.12 23.52 -41.12
C ASP A 84 -41.35 23.40 -40.19
N TRP A 85 -41.36 24.18 -39.10
CA TRP A 85 -42.48 24.24 -38.17
C TRP A 85 -43.76 24.78 -38.80
N VAL A 86 -43.67 25.89 -39.53
CA VAL A 86 -44.84 26.52 -40.16
C VAL A 86 -45.36 25.66 -41.31
N GLU A 87 -44.47 25.06 -42.10
CA GLU A 87 -44.84 24.12 -43.16
C GLU A 87 -45.63 22.94 -42.58
N TRP A 88 -45.07 22.27 -41.56
CA TRP A 88 -45.77 21.19 -40.85
C TRP A 88 -47.10 21.67 -40.24
N TRP A 89 -47.10 22.83 -39.56
CA TRP A 89 -48.29 23.29 -38.85
C TRP A 89 -49.43 23.62 -39.81
N LEU A 90 -49.15 24.19 -40.99
CA LEU A 90 -50.15 24.48 -42.01
C LEU A 90 -50.78 23.23 -42.62
N GLU A 91 -50.10 22.09 -42.58
CA GLU A 91 -50.64 20.79 -43.01
C GLU A 91 -51.62 20.17 -41.99
N THR A 92 -51.68 20.70 -40.76
CA THR A 92 -52.60 20.20 -39.72
C THR A 92 -54.04 20.69 -39.94
N ASP A 93 -55.00 19.95 -39.36
CA ASP A 93 -56.43 20.32 -39.38
C ASP A 93 -56.69 21.75 -38.85
N TYR A 94 -55.90 22.21 -37.89
CA TYR A 94 -56.03 23.56 -37.34
C TYR A 94 -55.32 24.62 -38.19
N GLY A 95 -54.08 24.36 -38.61
CA GLY A 95 -53.29 25.33 -39.37
C GLY A 95 -53.85 25.62 -40.75
N SER A 96 -54.33 24.59 -41.46
CA SER A 96 -54.98 24.71 -42.77
C SER A 96 -56.23 25.59 -42.76
N ASN A 97 -56.97 25.57 -41.64
CA ASN A 97 -58.22 26.33 -41.47
C ASN A 97 -58.01 27.73 -40.84
N ASN A 98 -56.82 28.06 -40.33
CA ASN A 98 -56.61 29.28 -39.54
C ASN A 98 -55.18 29.84 -39.58
N SER A 99 -54.80 30.48 -40.70
CA SER A 99 -53.44 30.97 -40.98
C SER A 99 -53.01 32.25 -40.26
N LYS A 100 -53.75 32.73 -39.24
CA LYS A 100 -53.55 34.06 -38.65
C LYS A 100 -52.68 34.09 -37.39
N ILE A 101 -52.04 32.98 -37.02
CA ILE A 101 -51.17 32.91 -35.84
C ILE A 101 -49.73 33.13 -36.25
N ALA A 102 -49.15 34.22 -35.77
CA ALA A 102 -47.75 34.55 -35.98
C ALA A 102 -46.90 33.93 -34.86
N TRP A 103 -46.37 32.73 -35.11
CA TRP A 103 -45.49 31.99 -34.20
C TRP A 103 -44.18 32.76 -33.92
N GLU A 104 -43.67 33.44 -34.94
CA GLU A 104 -42.46 34.29 -34.89
C GLU A 104 -42.66 35.67 -34.24
N SER A 105 -43.89 36.06 -33.90
CA SER A 105 -44.15 37.46 -33.54
C SER A 105 -43.28 37.93 -32.38
N GLN A 106 -42.55 39.04 -32.60
CA GLN A 106 -41.68 39.74 -31.64
C GLN A 106 -42.41 40.29 -30.40
N HIS A 107 -43.63 39.83 -30.11
CA HIS A 107 -44.38 40.17 -28.90
C HIS A 107 -43.95 39.37 -27.67
N GLY A 108 -43.16 38.30 -27.85
CA GLY A 108 -42.52 37.56 -26.77
C GLY A 108 -41.38 38.28 -26.06
N SER A 109 -40.77 39.30 -26.68
CA SER A 109 -39.66 40.07 -26.07
C SER A 109 -40.10 41.32 -25.30
N ALA A 110 -41.26 41.92 -25.64
CA ALA A 110 -41.70 43.19 -25.06
C ALA A 110 -42.57 43.06 -23.79
N SER A 111 -43.22 41.91 -23.57
CA SER A 111 -44.09 41.67 -22.41
C SER A 111 -43.44 40.69 -21.46
N GLU A 112 -43.09 41.13 -20.24
CA GLU A 112 -42.46 40.30 -19.20
C GLU A 112 -43.21 38.99 -18.92
N THR A 113 -44.54 39.01 -19.07
CA THR A 113 -45.40 37.84 -18.92
C THR A 113 -45.05 36.70 -19.88
N TRP A 114 -44.66 36.99 -21.12
CA TRP A 114 -44.39 35.97 -22.15
C TRP A 114 -43.08 35.23 -21.94
N LYS A 115 -42.10 35.81 -21.23
CA LYS A 115 -40.83 35.15 -20.91
C LYS A 115 -41.03 33.85 -20.12
N GLN A 116 -42.14 33.75 -19.40
CA GLN A 116 -42.51 32.63 -18.51
C GLN A 116 -43.28 31.50 -19.21
N PHE A 117 -43.51 31.61 -20.52
CA PHE A 117 -44.27 30.63 -21.29
C PHE A 117 -43.53 30.22 -22.57
N GLU A 118 -43.83 29.02 -23.04
CA GLU A 118 -43.38 28.50 -24.33
C GLU A 118 -44.59 28.25 -25.23
N GLN A 119 -44.43 28.48 -26.53
CA GLN A 119 -45.48 28.20 -27.51
C GLN A 119 -45.40 26.72 -27.90
N VAL A 120 -46.55 26.03 -27.93
CA VAL A 120 -46.60 24.61 -28.29
C VAL A 120 -47.81 24.35 -29.19
N ALA A 121 -47.77 23.30 -30.01
CA ALA A 121 -48.89 22.84 -30.82
C ALA A 121 -49.24 21.39 -30.47
N HIS A 122 -50.53 21.06 -30.39
CA HIS A 122 -50.95 19.69 -30.11
C HIS A 122 -50.59 18.75 -31.27
N THR A 123 -49.98 17.60 -30.97
CA THR A 123 -49.38 16.70 -31.98
C THR A 123 -50.41 16.14 -32.98
N GLY A 124 -51.65 15.92 -32.54
CA GLY A 124 -52.69 15.30 -33.37
C GLY A 124 -53.49 16.26 -34.27
N ASN A 125 -53.72 17.51 -33.87
CA ASN A 125 -54.61 18.44 -34.60
C ASN A 125 -53.97 19.81 -34.88
N GLY A 126 -52.74 20.05 -34.43
CA GLY A 126 -52.04 21.32 -34.60
C GLY A 126 -52.61 22.48 -33.78
N SER A 127 -53.52 22.23 -32.83
CA SER A 127 -54.11 23.34 -32.06
C SER A 127 -53.03 24.07 -31.21
N PRO A 128 -52.92 25.40 -31.33
CA PRO A 128 -51.90 26.20 -30.68
C PRO A 128 -52.24 26.38 -29.20
N LYS A 129 -51.25 26.16 -28.35
CA LYS A 129 -51.31 26.32 -26.89
C LYS A 129 -50.07 27.04 -26.40
N VAL A 130 -50.07 27.36 -25.11
CA VAL A 130 -48.89 27.84 -24.40
C VAL A 130 -48.65 27.00 -23.15
N MET A 131 -47.40 26.65 -22.90
CA MET A 131 -46.95 25.88 -21.75
C MET A 131 -46.29 26.80 -20.74
N CYS A 132 -46.67 26.71 -19.47
CA CYS A 132 -46.00 27.48 -18.42
C CYS A 132 -44.64 26.85 -18.08
N LYS A 133 -43.55 27.61 -18.18
CA LYS A 133 -42.19 27.14 -17.83
C LYS A 133 -42.01 26.80 -16.34
N ARG A 134 -42.94 27.21 -15.48
CA ARG A 134 -42.85 27.01 -14.02
C ARG A 134 -43.49 25.71 -13.55
N CYS A 135 -44.54 25.26 -14.22
CA CYS A 135 -45.38 24.15 -13.73
C CYS A 135 -45.90 23.24 -14.85
N ASP A 136 -45.39 23.42 -16.07
CA ASP A 136 -45.73 22.68 -17.29
C ASP A 136 -47.23 22.61 -17.62
N THR A 137 -48.03 23.49 -17.02
CA THR A 137 -49.47 23.56 -17.28
C THR A 137 -49.70 24.13 -18.68
N ILE A 138 -50.53 23.43 -19.46
CA ILE A 138 -50.91 23.82 -20.81
C ILE A 138 -52.16 24.70 -20.76
N LEU A 139 -52.08 25.86 -21.42
CA LEU A 139 -53.15 26.84 -21.51
C LEU A 139 -53.49 27.13 -22.98
N GLU A 140 -54.70 27.64 -23.22
CA GLU A 140 -55.09 28.12 -24.55
C GLU A 140 -54.18 29.24 -25.02
N HIS A 141 -53.77 29.19 -26.29
CA HIS A 141 -52.94 30.24 -26.85
C HIS A 141 -53.72 31.58 -26.85
N PRO A 142 -53.16 32.69 -26.32
CA PRO A 142 -53.83 34.00 -26.21
C PRO A 142 -54.44 34.53 -27.52
N TYR A 143 -53.85 34.13 -28.65
CA TYR A 143 -54.27 34.53 -29.99
C TYR A 143 -54.99 33.43 -30.77
N ALA A 144 -55.25 32.27 -30.16
CA ALA A 144 -56.17 31.29 -30.72
C ALA A 144 -57.57 31.91 -30.78
N THR A 145 -58.25 31.73 -31.91
CA THR A 145 -59.62 32.21 -32.10
C THR A 145 -60.62 31.19 -31.59
N LYS A 146 -61.60 31.63 -30.80
CA LYS A 146 -62.77 30.82 -30.44
C LYS A 146 -64.03 31.49 -30.99
N LYS A 147 -64.92 30.71 -31.61
CA LYS A 147 -66.29 31.16 -31.90
C LYS A 147 -67.10 31.06 -30.62
N ASP A 148 -67.72 32.16 -30.18
CA ASP A 148 -68.71 32.11 -29.10
C ASP A 148 -70.00 31.42 -29.57
N ALA A 149 -70.93 31.15 -28.65
CA ALA A 149 -72.20 30.48 -28.94
C ALA A 149 -73.10 31.26 -29.95
N ASN A 150 -72.74 32.52 -30.24
CA ASN A 150 -73.44 33.41 -31.18
C ASN A 150 -72.64 33.64 -32.48
N GLY A 151 -71.56 32.88 -32.72
CA GLY A 151 -70.78 32.90 -33.96
C GLY A 151 -69.76 34.04 -34.08
N LYS A 152 -69.55 34.84 -33.03
CA LYS A 152 -68.56 35.94 -33.02
C LYS A 152 -67.17 35.40 -32.67
N ILE A 153 -66.15 35.86 -33.41
CA ILE A 153 -64.77 35.42 -33.22
C ILE A 153 -64.13 36.26 -32.10
N GLY A 154 -63.84 35.64 -30.96
CA GLY A 154 -63.12 36.24 -29.84
C GLY A 154 -61.69 35.71 -29.72
N ARG A 155 -60.76 36.54 -29.20
CA ARG A 155 -59.40 36.14 -28.82
C ARG A 155 -59.29 36.07 -27.29
N HIS A 156 -58.49 35.14 -26.77
CA HIS A 156 -58.35 34.93 -25.33
C HIS A 156 -57.58 36.05 -24.61
N GLY A 157 -56.69 36.77 -25.30
CA GLY A 157 -55.83 37.81 -24.72
C GLY A 157 -54.82 37.25 -23.71
N THR A 158 -53.87 38.08 -23.27
CA THR A 158 -52.82 37.67 -22.32
C THR A 158 -53.32 37.53 -20.88
N THR A 159 -54.58 37.88 -20.61
CA THR A 159 -55.23 37.75 -19.29
C THR A 159 -55.25 36.32 -18.75
N THR A 160 -55.36 35.30 -19.62
CA THR A 160 -55.39 33.89 -19.20
C THR A 160 -54.03 33.43 -18.65
N ILE A 161 -52.95 33.75 -19.37
CA ILE A 161 -51.58 33.41 -18.93
C ILE A 161 -51.15 34.24 -17.72
N THR A 162 -51.57 35.52 -17.64
CA THR A 162 -51.27 36.39 -16.50
C THR A 162 -51.94 35.90 -15.21
N ARG A 163 -53.21 35.48 -15.30
CA ARG A 163 -53.95 34.93 -14.16
C ARG A 163 -53.38 33.59 -13.69
N HIS A 164 -52.88 32.76 -14.61
CA HIS A 164 -52.24 31.51 -14.26
C HIS A 164 -50.99 31.72 -13.39
N LEU A 165 -50.14 32.71 -13.71
CA LEU A 165 -48.97 33.06 -12.89
C LEU A 165 -49.33 33.47 -11.45
N GLN A 166 -50.56 33.93 -11.22
CA GLN A 166 -51.07 34.32 -9.90
C GLN A 166 -51.71 33.15 -9.14
N THR A 167 -51.84 31.97 -9.75
CA THR A 167 -52.40 30.80 -9.06
C THR A 167 -51.40 30.22 -8.06
N LEU A 168 -51.91 29.79 -6.91
CA LEU A 168 -51.12 29.19 -5.83
C LEU A 168 -50.34 27.94 -6.28
N ALA A 169 -50.87 27.20 -7.25
CA ALA A 169 -50.21 26.04 -7.86
C ALA A 169 -48.98 26.44 -8.70
N CYS A 170 -49.11 27.47 -9.55
CA CYS A 170 -48.00 27.99 -10.35
C CYS A 170 -46.93 28.68 -9.47
N GLN A 171 -47.35 29.38 -8.41
CA GLN A 171 -46.44 30.03 -7.47
C GLN A 171 -45.71 29.04 -6.55
N LYS A 172 -46.31 27.90 -6.20
CA LYS A 172 -45.62 26.84 -5.44
C LYS A 172 -44.66 26.01 -6.30
N ALA A 173 -44.90 25.94 -7.60
CA ALA A 173 -44.04 25.21 -8.53
C ALA A 173 -42.68 25.89 -8.77
N THR A 174 -42.45 27.11 -8.26
CA THR A 174 -41.11 27.73 -8.19
C THR A 174 -40.14 27.00 -7.26
N GLY A 175 -40.55 25.90 -6.62
CA GLY A 175 -39.73 25.05 -5.76
C GLY A 175 -38.77 24.11 -6.49
N GLY A 176 -38.32 24.44 -7.71
CA GLY A 176 -37.05 23.90 -8.19
C GLY A 176 -35.95 24.72 -7.54
N HIS A 177 -35.28 24.19 -6.51
CA HIS A 177 -34.23 24.90 -5.79
C HIS A 177 -33.21 25.49 -6.77
N SER A 178 -33.19 26.81 -6.94
CA SER A 178 -32.08 27.49 -7.57
C SER A 178 -30.85 27.27 -6.69
N PHE A 179 -29.75 26.81 -7.27
CA PHE A 179 -28.50 26.64 -6.53
C PHE A 179 -28.14 27.93 -5.78
N THR A 180 -27.92 27.81 -4.47
CA THR A 180 -27.30 28.85 -3.64
C THR A 180 -26.15 28.22 -2.89
N GLN A 181 -25.08 28.98 -2.68
CA GLN A 181 -23.89 28.48 -1.98
C GLN A 181 -24.24 28.01 -0.55
N GLU A 182 -25.07 28.78 0.15
CA GLU A 182 -25.51 28.47 1.53
C GLU A 182 -26.32 27.16 1.59
N ALA A 183 -27.28 26.95 0.68
CA ALA A 183 -28.06 25.71 0.66
C ALA A 183 -27.21 24.47 0.32
N TRP A 184 -26.21 24.63 -0.56
CA TRP A 184 -25.28 23.54 -0.88
C TRP A 184 -24.36 23.21 0.30
N GLU A 185 -23.89 24.21 1.03
CA GLU A 185 -23.11 24.03 2.26
C GLU A 185 -23.93 23.33 3.35
N ASP A 186 -25.21 23.68 3.51
CA ASP A 186 -26.12 23.01 4.44
C ASP A 186 -26.36 21.54 4.08
N GLU A 187 -26.55 21.23 2.79
CA GLU A 187 -26.67 19.85 2.30
C GLU A 187 -25.37 19.05 2.52
N LEU A 188 -24.22 19.68 2.26
CA LEU A 188 -22.91 19.07 2.50
C LEU A 188 -22.68 18.80 3.98
N LEU A 189 -23.06 19.73 4.86
CA LEU A 189 -22.98 19.57 6.31
C LEU A 189 -23.89 18.45 6.80
N GLN A 190 -25.13 18.36 6.28
CA GLN A 190 -26.03 17.25 6.57
C GLN A 190 -25.45 15.92 6.08
N PHE A 191 -24.88 15.88 4.87
CA PHE A 191 -24.26 14.67 4.32
C PHE A 191 -23.12 14.18 5.23
N ILE A 192 -22.23 15.06 5.65
CA ILE A 192 -21.11 14.71 6.53
C ILE A 192 -21.61 14.27 7.91
N THR A 193 -22.52 15.02 8.51
CA THR A 193 -22.97 14.78 9.89
C THR A 193 -23.85 13.54 10.02
N ILE A 194 -24.83 13.35 9.14
CA ILE A 194 -25.75 12.19 9.15
C ILE A 194 -24.98 10.90 8.87
N ASN A 195 -24.07 10.91 7.88
CA ASN A 195 -23.28 9.73 7.53
C ASN A 195 -22.04 9.56 8.42
N ARG A 196 -21.79 10.48 9.36
CA ARG A 196 -20.66 10.50 10.29
C ARG A 196 -19.31 10.42 9.55
N LEU A 197 -19.20 11.09 8.42
CA LEU A 197 -18.00 11.16 7.60
C LEU A 197 -17.02 12.18 8.19
N PRO A 198 -15.71 12.06 7.92
CA PRO A 198 -14.76 13.06 8.38
C PRO A 198 -14.87 14.33 7.51
N PHE A 199 -14.61 15.50 8.12
CA PHE A 199 -14.73 16.79 7.42
C PHE A 199 -13.70 16.96 6.29
N ASN A 200 -12.51 16.37 6.44
CA ASN A 200 -11.46 16.38 5.41
C ASN A 200 -11.89 15.74 4.07
N LEU A 201 -12.99 14.98 4.03
CA LEU A 201 -13.54 14.40 2.81
C LEU A 201 -13.80 15.45 1.72
N VAL A 202 -14.20 16.67 2.10
CA VAL A 202 -14.50 17.75 1.13
C VAL A 202 -13.24 18.30 0.45
N GLU A 203 -12.09 18.08 1.08
CA GLU A 203 -10.78 18.47 0.56
C GLU A 203 -10.17 17.39 -0.33
N HIS A 204 -10.61 16.14 -0.17
CA HIS A 204 -10.05 14.99 -0.88
C HIS A 204 -10.24 15.12 -2.41
N PRO A 205 -9.18 14.92 -3.22
CA PRO A 205 -9.22 15.07 -4.68
C PRO A 205 -10.36 14.30 -5.35
N THR A 206 -10.53 13.02 -5.00
CA THR A 206 -11.57 12.18 -5.61
C THR A 206 -13.01 12.64 -5.34
N PHE A 207 -13.28 13.34 -4.23
CA PHE A 207 -14.59 13.93 -3.95
C PHE A 207 -14.80 15.18 -4.81
N ARG A 208 -13.78 16.02 -4.94
CA ARG A 208 -13.79 17.21 -5.79
C ARG A 208 -13.95 16.85 -7.28
N ASP A 209 -13.27 15.79 -7.72
CA ASP A 209 -13.38 15.27 -9.09
C ASP A 209 -14.77 14.73 -9.37
N LEU A 210 -15.37 13.98 -8.43
CA LEU A 210 -16.75 13.49 -8.57
C LEU A 210 -17.74 14.64 -8.71
N ASN A 211 -17.60 15.70 -7.91
CA ASN A 211 -18.46 16.88 -7.98
C ASN A 211 -18.27 17.62 -9.31
N SER A 212 -17.02 17.84 -9.72
CA SER A 212 -16.68 18.49 -10.98
C SER A 212 -17.20 17.72 -12.20
N HIS A 213 -17.12 16.38 -12.16
CA HIS A 213 -17.66 15.52 -13.21
C HIS A 213 -19.20 15.52 -13.22
N SER A 214 -19.83 15.67 -12.05
CA SER A 214 -21.29 15.79 -11.97
C SER A 214 -21.79 17.12 -12.56
N GLN A 215 -21.03 18.20 -12.38
CA GLN A 215 -21.34 19.53 -12.93
C GLN A 215 -21.21 19.59 -14.46
N SER A 216 -20.30 18.81 -15.04
CA SER A 216 -20.12 18.75 -16.50
C SER A 216 -21.16 17.89 -17.22
N ALA A 217 -22.01 17.17 -16.48
CA ALA A 217 -23.05 16.34 -17.06
C ALA A 217 -24.18 17.18 -17.68
N PRO A 218 -24.64 16.89 -18.91
CA PRO A 218 -25.70 17.64 -19.57
C PRO A 218 -27.08 17.49 -18.89
N ASN A 219 -27.24 16.45 -18.06
CA ASN A 219 -28.43 16.17 -17.26
C ASN A 219 -28.01 15.60 -15.90
N LEU A 220 -28.92 15.64 -14.91
CA LEU A 220 -28.68 15.10 -13.57
C LEU A 220 -28.16 13.64 -13.64
N PRO A 221 -26.97 13.34 -13.07
CA PRO A 221 -26.40 12.00 -13.10
C PRO A 221 -27.28 10.98 -12.39
N ILE A 222 -27.42 9.78 -12.98
CA ILE A 222 -28.17 8.69 -12.37
C ILE A 222 -27.30 8.00 -11.31
N MET A 223 -27.71 8.12 -10.04
CA MET A 223 -27.12 7.34 -8.95
C MET A 223 -27.53 5.87 -9.05
N GLN A 224 -26.54 4.99 -9.23
CA GLN A 224 -26.75 3.55 -9.30
C GLN A 224 -26.90 2.94 -7.89
N SER A 225 -27.54 1.77 -7.80
CA SER A 225 -27.63 1.04 -6.53
C SER A 225 -26.25 0.57 -6.05
N ALA A 226 -26.12 0.32 -4.73
CA ALA A 226 -24.89 -0.19 -4.12
C ALA A 226 -24.43 -1.52 -4.76
N ASP A 227 -25.36 -2.40 -5.13
CA ASP A 227 -25.02 -3.67 -5.78
C ASP A 227 -24.50 -3.48 -7.21
N THR A 228 -25.05 -2.51 -7.96
CA THR A 228 -24.53 -2.15 -9.29
C THR A 228 -23.12 -1.56 -9.19
N ILE A 229 -22.87 -0.69 -8.20
CA ILE A 229 -21.53 -0.13 -7.96
C ILE A 229 -20.55 -1.24 -7.57
N ARG A 230 -20.95 -2.18 -6.69
CA ARG A 230 -20.11 -3.34 -6.34
C ARG A 230 -19.80 -4.21 -7.56
N ARG A 231 -20.79 -4.48 -8.43
CA ARG A 231 -20.56 -5.21 -9.68
C ARG A 231 -19.58 -4.48 -10.60
N ARG A 232 -19.67 -3.16 -10.71
CA ARG A 232 -18.71 -2.34 -11.47
C ARG A 232 -17.31 -2.40 -10.89
N LEU A 233 -17.17 -2.39 -9.56
CA LEU A 233 -15.89 -2.61 -8.88
C LEU A 233 -15.28 -3.96 -9.29
N SER A 234 -16.05 -5.06 -9.22
CA SER A 234 -15.57 -6.39 -9.61
C SER A 234 -15.07 -6.44 -11.06
N VAL A 235 -15.76 -5.75 -11.99
CA VAL A 235 -15.33 -5.65 -13.39
C VAL A 235 -14.03 -4.87 -13.51
N ARG A 236 -13.94 -3.70 -12.87
CA ARG A 236 -12.75 -2.83 -12.91
C ARG A 236 -11.52 -3.46 -12.30
N VAL A 237 -11.69 -4.24 -11.23
CA VAL A 237 -10.59 -5.02 -10.63
C VAL A 237 -10.02 -6.00 -11.66
N LYS A 238 -10.88 -6.75 -12.35
CA LYS A 238 -10.44 -7.73 -13.37
C LYS A 238 -9.74 -7.05 -14.54
N GLU A 239 -10.31 -5.97 -15.06
CA GLU A 239 -9.71 -5.18 -16.15
C GLU A 239 -8.30 -4.71 -15.76
N ARG A 240 -8.15 -4.05 -14.61
CA ARG A 240 -6.85 -3.54 -14.16
C ARG A 240 -5.81 -4.62 -13.88
N GLN A 241 -6.22 -5.74 -13.27
CA GLN A 241 -5.31 -6.86 -13.07
C GLN A 241 -4.83 -7.42 -14.41
N GLN A 242 -5.73 -7.57 -15.38
CA GLN A 242 -5.38 -8.04 -16.72
C GLN A 242 -4.47 -7.06 -17.46
N ASP A 243 -4.72 -5.76 -17.35
CA ASP A 243 -3.88 -4.71 -17.95
C ASP A 243 -2.47 -4.74 -17.35
N THR A 244 -2.37 -4.85 -16.02
CA THR A 244 -1.08 -4.86 -15.32
C THR A 244 -0.29 -6.13 -15.61
N ILE A 245 -0.94 -7.30 -15.60
CA ILE A 245 -0.31 -8.57 -15.99
C ILE A 245 0.05 -8.56 -17.49
N GLY A 246 -0.69 -7.84 -18.31
CA GLY A 246 -0.36 -7.60 -19.72
C GLY A 246 0.98 -6.89 -19.95
N LEU A 247 1.51 -6.19 -18.94
CA LEU A 247 2.84 -5.58 -18.98
C LEU A 247 3.98 -6.61 -18.81
N LEU A 248 3.67 -7.82 -18.34
CA LEU A 248 4.65 -8.91 -18.16
C LEU A 248 5.12 -9.43 -19.53
N PRO A 249 6.39 -9.22 -19.92
CA PRO A 249 6.88 -9.55 -21.28
C PRO A 249 6.73 -11.04 -21.59
N GLU A 250 6.31 -11.45 -22.79
CA GLU A 250 5.88 -12.82 -23.14
C GLU A 250 6.70 -13.99 -22.55
N HIS A 251 8.02 -13.90 -22.55
CA HIS A 251 8.91 -14.99 -22.09
C HIS A 251 9.55 -14.77 -20.71
N ALA A 252 9.25 -13.64 -20.05
CA ALA A 252 9.77 -13.33 -18.72
C ALA A 252 9.13 -14.21 -17.65
N LYS A 253 9.77 -14.31 -16.50
CA LYS A 253 9.22 -14.97 -15.32
C LYS A 253 8.65 -13.96 -14.34
N ILE A 254 7.81 -14.44 -13.44
CA ILE A 254 7.23 -13.67 -12.34
C ILE A 254 7.69 -14.26 -11.00
N SER A 255 8.11 -13.39 -10.09
CA SER A 255 8.39 -13.75 -8.70
C SER A 255 7.19 -13.40 -7.84
N ILE A 256 6.88 -14.23 -6.86
CA ILE A 256 5.73 -14.06 -5.97
C ILE A 256 6.25 -13.82 -4.56
N ALA A 257 5.59 -12.95 -3.79
CA ALA A 257 5.67 -12.93 -2.35
C ALA A 257 4.28 -13.16 -1.75
N LEU A 258 4.22 -13.93 -0.66
CA LEU A 258 2.98 -14.15 0.07
C LEU A 258 3.17 -13.96 1.58
N ASP A 259 2.12 -13.45 2.21
CA ASP A 259 2.06 -13.34 3.67
C ASP A 259 0.60 -13.45 4.12
N CYS A 260 0.41 -13.88 5.37
CA CYS A 260 -0.89 -14.08 5.99
C CYS A 260 -1.19 -12.99 7.00
N TRP A 261 -2.41 -12.49 6.96
CA TRP A 261 -2.89 -11.47 7.87
C TRP A 261 -4.26 -11.83 8.43
N THR A 262 -4.42 -11.63 9.73
CA THR A 262 -5.71 -11.77 10.40
C THR A 262 -6.29 -10.39 10.66
N SER A 263 -7.49 -10.16 10.15
CA SER A 263 -8.24 -8.92 10.37
C SER A 263 -8.62 -8.74 11.84
N PRO A 264 -8.92 -7.49 12.27
CA PRO A 264 -9.43 -7.21 13.61
C PRO A 264 -10.73 -7.96 13.97
N PHE A 265 -11.45 -8.50 12.98
CA PHE A 265 -12.67 -9.29 13.17
C PHE A 265 -12.43 -10.81 13.10
N GLY A 266 -11.17 -11.26 13.15
CA GLY A 266 -10.82 -12.67 13.17
C GLY A 266 -10.89 -13.39 11.81
N GLN A 267 -11.08 -12.66 10.70
CA GLN A 267 -10.99 -13.24 9.36
C GLN A 267 -9.53 -13.25 8.89
N ALA A 268 -9.03 -14.42 8.49
CA ALA A 268 -7.69 -14.57 7.94
C ALA A 268 -7.68 -14.37 6.42
N PHE A 269 -6.62 -13.74 5.90
CA PHE A 269 -6.39 -13.51 4.48
C PHE A 269 -4.94 -13.83 4.13
N THR A 270 -4.71 -14.30 2.91
CA THR A 270 -3.38 -14.32 2.28
C THR A 270 -3.32 -13.27 1.20
N ALA A 271 -2.34 -12.40 1.31
CA ALA A 271 -2.01 -11.47 0.24
C ALA A 271 -0.91 -12.10 -0.63
N ILE A 272 -1.13 -12.11 -1.94
CA ILE A 272 -0.27 -12.71 -2.96
C ILE A 272 0.13 -11.60 -3.93
N THR A 273 1.40 -11.21 -3.89
CA THR A 273 1.94 -10.11 -4.69
C THR A 273 2.92 -10.67 -5.72
N GLY A 274 2.76 -10.28 -6.98
CA GLY A 274 3.66 -10.61 -8.07
C GLY A 274 4.63 -9.47 -8.37
N TYR A 275 5.85 -9.84 -8.76
CA TYR A 275 6.96 -8.96 -9.06
C TYR A 275 7.59 -9.35 -10.39
N PHE A 276 7.77 -8.38 -11.27
CA PHE A 276 8.42 -8.58 -12.56
C PHE A 276 9.00 -7.27 -13.09
N ILE A 277 9.87 -7.36 -14.09
CA ILE A 277 10.41 -6.20 -14.80
C ILE A 277 9.75 -6.14 -16.18
N ASP A 278 9.12 -5.02 -16.50
CA ASP A 278 8.39 -4.86 -17.76
C ASP A 278 9.31 -4.60 -18.98
N VAL A 279 8.71 -4.34 -20.14
CA VAL A 279 9.44 -4.06 -21.38
C VAL A 279 10.33 -2.81 -21.29
N ASP A 280 9.92 -1.83 -20.49
CA ASP A 280 10.58 -0.55 -20.28
C ASP A 280 11.56 -0.58 -19.09
N TRP A 281 11.84 -1.77 -18.54
CA TRP A 281 12.70 -1.99 -17.39
C TRP A 281 12.19 -1.36 -16.09
N VAL A 282 10.87 -1.16 -15.98
CA VAL A 282 10.24 -0.73 -14.73
C VAL A 282 9.98 -1.96 -13.87
N TYR A 283 10.43 -1.92 -12.62
CA TYR A 283 10.09 -2.92 -11.61
C TYR A 283 8.62 -2.76 -11.22
N ARG A 284 7.81 -3.78 -11.50
CA ARG A 284 6.37 -3.79 -11.24
C ARG A 284 6.08 -4.65 -10.02
N GLU A 285 5.29 -4.11 -9.11
CA GLU A 285 4.71 -4.78 -7.96
C GLU A 285 3.19 -4.81 -8.13
N VAL A 286 2.58 -6.00 -8.08
CA VAL A 286 1.15 -6.17 -8.40
C VAL A 286 0.49 -7.10 -7.39
N LEU A 287 -0.58 -6.64 -6.74
CA LEU A 287 -1.40 -7.49 -5.88
C LEU A 287 -2.27 -8.42 -6.75
N LEU A 288 -1.89 -9.70 -6.83
CA LEU A 288 -2.57 -10.73 -7.62
C LEU A 288 -3.79 -11.28 -6.88
N GLY A 289 -3.73 -11.36 -5.56
CA GLY A 289 -4.81 -11.87 -4.73
C GLY A 289 -4.76 -11.37 -3.30
N PHE A 290 -5.94 -11.12 -2.73
CA PHE A 290 -6.14 -10.90 -1.29
C PHE A 290 -7.20 -11.90 -0.79
N LYS A 291 -6.81 -13.17 -0.74
CA LYS A 291 -7.74 -14.30 -0.65
C LYS A 291 -8.08 -14.60 0.81
N PRO A 292 -9.36 -14.80 1.16
CA PRO A 292 -9.71 -15.30 2.49
C PRO A 292 -9.15 -16.71 2.69
N LEU A 293 -8.60 -16.96 3.86
CA LEU A 293 -8.16 -18.27 4.29
C LEU A 293 -9.21 -18.92 5.19
N TYR A 294 -9.53 -20.17 4.88
CA TYR A 294 -10.43 -20.99 5.68
C TYR A 294 -9.68 -22.22 6.22
N GLY A 295 -10.00 -22.61 7.46
CA GLY A 295 -9.38 -23.78 8.09
C GLY A 295 -7.96 -23.53 8.60
N THR A 296 -7.14 -24.58 8.61
CA THR A 296 -5.77 -24.52 9.14
C THR A 296 -4.83 -23.77 8.20
N HIS A 297 -3.92 -22.97 8.75
CA HIS A 297 -2.90 -22.24 7.98
C HIS A 297 -1.70 -23.15 7.61
N SER A 298 -2.02 -24.36 7.10
CA SER A 298 -1.02 -25.34 6.68
C SER A 298 -0.40 -24.94 5.33
N GLY A 299 0.84 -25.39 5.08
CA GLY A 299 1.51 -25.13 3.80
C GLY A 299 0.71 -25.63 2.60
N ALA A 300 0.03 -26.78 2.72
CA ALA A 300 -0.81 -27.33 1.65
C ALA A 300 -2.04 -26.46 1.35
N ASN A 301 -2.68 -25.89 2.38
CA ASN A 301 -3.82 -24.99 2.18
C ASN A 301 -3.38 -23.69 1.49
N LEU A 302 -2.27 -23.11 1.95
CA LEU A 302 -1.68 -21.92 1.31
C LEU A 302 -1.27 -22.20 -0.14
N SER A 303 -0.71 -23.37 -0.41
CA SER A 303 -0.36 -23.81 -1.77
C SER A 303 -1.59 -23.92 -2.67
N ALA A 304 -2.71 -24.45 -2.18
CA ALA A 304 -3.94 -24.56 -2.96
C ALA A 304 -4.49 -23.17 -3.34
N VAL A 305 -4.52 -22.24 -2.38
CA VAL A 305 -4.97 -20.85 -2.61
C VAL A 305 -4.04 -20.11 -3.58
N LEU A 306 -2.73 -20.33 -3.46
CA LEU A 306 -1.75 -19.77 -4.39
C LEU A 306 -1.94 -20.34 -5.80
N LEU A 307 -2.04 -21.66 -5.95
CA LEU A 307 -2.24 -22.30 -7.25
C LEU A 307 -3.53 -21.83 -7.91
N GLU A 308 -4.64 -21.74 -7.18
CA GLU A 308 -5.90 -21.20 -7.68
C GLU A 308 -5.73 -19.77 -8.22
N THR A 309 -4.97 -18.93 -7.49
CA THR A 309 -4.69 -17.54 -7.90
C THR A 309 -3.81 -17.50 -9.15
N LEU A 310 -2.80 -18.37 -9.26
CA LEU A 310 -1.94 -18.46 -10.45
C LEU A 310 -2.74 -18.91 -11.68
N THR A 311 -3.58 -19.94 -11.55
CA THR A 311 -4.45 -20.43 -12.63
C THR A 311 -5.50 -19.40 -13.05
N GLN A 312 -6.04 -18.62 -12.11
CA GLN A 312 -6.96 -17.50 -12.43
C GLN A 312 -6.32 -16.48 -13.36
N HIS A 313 -5.01 -16.25 -13.22
CA HIS A 313 -4.23 -15.30 -14.01
C HIS A 313 -3.49 -15.93 -15.19
N LYS A 314 -3.50 -17.27 -15.33
CA LYS A 314 -2.80 -18.04 -16.38
C LYS A 314 -1.30 -17.78 -16.40
N ILE A 315 -0.67 -17.88 -15.23
CA ILE A 315 0.76 -17.60 -15.02
C ILE A 315 1.48 -18.73 -14.26
N GLU A 316 0.84 -19.88 -14.09
CA GLU A 316 1.41 -21.05 -13.40
C GLU A 316 2.75 -21.51 -14.00
N ASP A 317 2.92 -21.39 -15.31
CA ASP A 317 4.14 -21.76 -16.06
C ASP A 317 5.25 -20.68 -16.00
N ARG A 318 4.93 -19.53 -15.42
CA ARG A 318 5.79 -18.34 -15.40
C ARG A 318 6.39 -18.05 -14.03
N VAL A 319 5.99 -18.77 -12.98
CA VAL A 319 6.51 -18.55 -11.62
C VAL A 319 7.98 -18.96 -11.53
N PHE A 320 8.81 -18.12 -10.91
CA PHE A 320 10.24 -18.38 -10.73
C PHE A 320 10.67 -18.34 -9.26
N GLY A 321 10.42 -17.24 -8.56
CA GLY A 321 10.75 -17.09 -7.13
C GLY A 321 9.52 -17.08 -6.24
N LEU A 322 9.61 -17.65 -5.04
CA LEU A 322 8.59 -17.54 -4.00
C LEU A 322 9.17 -17.02 -2.68
N THR A 323 8.92 -15.75 -2.40
CA THR A 323 9.41 -15.06 -1.20
C THR A 323 8.42 -15.19 -0.06
N THR A 324 8.86 -15.77 1.05
CA THR A 324 8.00 -16.06 2.21
C THR A 324 8.73 -15.73 3.51
N ASP A 325 8.00 -15.62 4.62
CA ASP A 325 8.63 -15.59 5.93
C ASP A 325 9.30 -16.94 6.25
N ASN A 326 10.08 -16.98 7.33
CA ASN A 326 10.87 -18.17 7.68
C ASN A 326 10.12 -19.17 8.56
N ALA A 327 8.79 -19.16 8.50
CA ALA A 327 7.95 -20.16 9.14
C ALA A 327 8.12 -21.54 8.47
N SER A 328 8.00 -22.60 9.27
CA SER A 328 8.25 -23.98 8.83
C SER A 328 7.22 -24.48 7.80
N ASN A 329 5.98 -24.02 7.90
CA ASN A 329 4.90 -24.36 6.96
C ASN A 329 5.18 -23.91 5.51
N ASN A 330 6.03 -22.90 5.29
CA ASN A 330 6.36 -22.42 3.95
C ASN A 330 7.27 -23.37 3.17
N LYS A 331 8.00 -24.27 3.84
CA LYS A 331 8.71 -25.36 3.15
C LYS A 331 7.69 -26.30 2.50
N THR A 332 6.74 -26.79 3.29
CA THR A 332 5.63 -27.63 2.81
C THR A 332 4.80 -26.94 1.73
N LEU A 333 4.61 -25.61 1.83
CA LEU A 333 3.93 -24.83 0.81
C LEU A 333 4.63 -24.94 -0.55
N VAL A 334 5.94 -24.71 -0.60
CA VAL A 334 6.71 -24.78 -1.85
C VAL A 334 6.74 -26.20 -2.40
N ASP A 335 6.95 -27.20 -1.54
CA ASP A 335 6.98 -28.61 -1.97
C ASP A 335 5.63 -29.03 -2.59
N THR A 336 4.51 -28.65 -1.95
CA THR A 336 3.15 -28.95 -2.45
C THR A 336 2.86 -28.20 -3.75
N LEU A 337 3.30 -26.96 -3.87
CA LEU A 337 3.15 -26.16 -5.08
C LEU A 337 3.94 -26.79 -6.23
N GLN A 338 5.20 -27.15 -5.99
CA GLN A 338 6.08 -27.76 -6.97
C GLN A 338 5.55 -29.09 -7.50
N GLN A 339 4.88 -29.90 -6.66
CA GLN A 339 4.20 -31.14 -7.07
C GLN A 339 2.98 -30.90 -7.97
N SER A 340 2.38 -29.72 -7.88
CA SER A 340 1.18 -29.35 -8.65
C SER A 340 1.50 -28.63 -9.97
N LEU A 341 2.73 -28.12 -10.12
CA LEU A 341 3.20 -27.45 -11.33
C LEU A 341 3.81 -28.45 -12.32
N SER A 342 3.92 -28.06 -13.59
CA SER A 342 4.60 -28.86 -14.61
C SER A 342 6.09 -29.04 -14.26
N SER A 343 6.67 -30.17 -14.67
CA SER A 343 8.09 -30.50 -14.44
C SER A 343 9.09 -29.45 -14.91
N ASP A 344 8.70 -28.67 -15.94
CA ASP A 344 9.55 -27.66 -16.56
C ASP A 344 9.57 -26.33 -15.79
N VAL A 345 8.74 -26.21 -14.75
CA VAL A 345 8.64 -25.03 -13.89
C VAL A 345 9.29 -25.36 -12.57
N HIS A 346 10.41 -24.69 -12.28
CA HIS A 346 11.09 -24.84 -11.01
C HIS A 346 10.91 -23.57 -10.16
N VAL A 347 10.26 -23.68 -9.00
CA VAL A 347 10.06 -22.56 -8.07
C VAL A 347 11.14 -22.54 -7.00
N ILE A 348 11.88 -21.42 -6.93
CA ILE A 348 12.92 -21.21 -5.91
C ILE A 348 12.30 -20.52 -4.70
N ARG A 349 12.35 -21.14 -3.52
CA ARG A 349 11.96 -20.48 -2.27
C ARG A 349 12.98 -19.42 -1.90
N ILE A 350 12.53 -18.24 -1.50
CA ILE A 350 13.36 -17.12 -1.08
C ILE A 350 12.99 -16.73 0.36
N PRO A 351 13.91 -16.82 1.33
CA PRO A 351 13.63 -16.39 2.71
C PRO A 351 13.63 -14.86 2.81
N CYS A 352 12.62 -14.29 3.47
CA CYS A 352 12.53 -12.85 3.69
C CYS A 352 13.69 -12.31 4.56
N LEU A 353 14.55 -11.46 3.99
CA LEU A 353 15.70 -10.87 4.70
C LEU A 353 15.28 -9.97 5.87
N ALA A 354 14.22 -9.17 5.71
CA ALA A 354 13.68 -8.33 6.79
C ALA A 354 13.23 -9.18 7.99
N HIS A 355 12.66 -10.36 7.73
CA HIS A 355 12.29 -11.30 8.77
C HIS A 355 13.53 -11.93 9.43
N VAL A 356 14.59 -12.24 8.68
CA VAL A 356 15.88 -12.69 9.26
C VAL A 356 16.47 -11.64 10.19
N ILE A 357 16.49 -10.38 9.78
CA ILE A 357 16.95 -9.26 10.60
C ILE A 357 16.13 -9.18 11.90
N GLN A 358 14.81 -9.27 11.80
CA GLN A 358 13.90 -9.30 12.96
C GLN A 358 14.19 -10.49 13.88
N LEU A 359 14.44 -11.69 13.34
CA LEU A 359 14.78 -12.88 14.13
C LEU A 359 16.11 -12.72 14.87
N SER A 360 17.12 -12.11 14.24
CA SER A 360 18.40 -11.79 14.90
C SER A 360 18.18 -10.83 16.07
N LEU A 361 17.43 -9.75 15.86
CA LEU A 361 17.08 -8.79 16.90
C LEU A 361 16.23 -9.39 18.03
N ASN A 362 15.33 -10.32 17.72
CA ASN A 362 14.57 -11.05 18.74
C ASN A 362 15.50 -11.87 19.64
N GLN A 363 16.58 -12.47 19.11
CA GLN A 363 17.57 -13.17 19.93
C GLN A 363 18.32 -12.21 20.86
N LEU A 364 18.68 -11.02 20.36
CA LEU A 364 19.25 -9.95 21.17
C LEU A 364 18.30 -9.58 22.32
N LEU A 365 17.04 -9.30 22.02
CA LEU A 365 16.02 -8.91 22.99
C LEU A 365 15.71 -9.97 24.04
N ASN A 366 15.60 -11.23 23.61
CA ASN A 366 15.33 -12.36 24.50
C ASN A 366 16.45 -12.49 25.54
N ARG A 367 17.70 -12.32 25.13
CA ARG A 367 18.87 -12.37 26.02
C ARG A 367 18.94 -11.17 26.96
N LEU A 368 18.49 -10.00 26.51
CA LEU A 368 18.30 -8.81 27.35
C LEU A 368 17.08 -8.92 28.29
N LYS A 369 16.23 -9.94 28.14
CA LYS A 369 14.94 -10.09 28.85
C LYS A 369 14.03 -8.87 28.68
N ALA A 370 14.01 -8.30 27.48
CA ALA A 370 13.37 -7.01 27.24
C ALA A 370 12.29 -7.03 26.14
N VAL A 371 11.74 -8.20 25.85
CA VAL A 371 10.65 -8.37 24.89
C VAL A 371 9.42 -7.58 25.35
N PRO A 372 8.74 -6.83 24.45
CA PRO A 372 7.49 -6.16 24.77
C PRO A 372 6.43 -7.15 25.23
N LEU A 373 5.64 -6.77 26.25
CA LEU A 373 4.59 -7.63 26.82
C LEU A 373 3.28 -7.58 26.02
N ASN A 374 3.10 -6.54 25.19
CA ASN A 374 1.81 -6.20 24.60
C ASN A 374 1.84 -6.38 23.08
N ASP A 375 0.78 -6.97 22.53
CA ASP A 375 0.62 -7.13 21.07
C ASP A 375 0.03 -5.87 20.40
N ALA A 376 -0.59 -4.97 21.19
CA ALA A 376 -1.17 -3.70 20.76
C ALA A 376 -0.90 -2.57 21.77
N ALA A 377 -1.12 -1.32 21.35
CA ALA A 377 -1.00 -0.16 22.23
C ALA A 377 -2.02 -0.25 23.38
N GLU A 378 -1.55 -0.02 24.61
CA GLU A 378 -2.39 -0.01 25.80
C GLU A 378 -2.93 1.41 26.03
N THR A 379 -4.24 1.52 26.20
CA THR A 379 -4.93 2.81 26.35
C THR A 379 -5.29 3.12 27.81
N THR A 380 -5.05 2.19 28.73
CA THR A 380 -5.43 2.30 30.14
C THR A 380 -4.26 1.97 31.05
N TRP A 381 -4.14 2.72 32.15
CA TRP A 381 -3.19 2.43 33.22
C TRP A 381 -3.88 1.66 34.36
N THR A 382 -3.32 0.53 34.77
CA THR A 382 -3.91 -0.40 35.74
C THR A 382 -3.13 -0.46 37.06
N ASP A 383 -3.77 -0.86 38.15
CA ASP A 383 -3.13 -1.05 39.46
C ASP A 383 -1.98 -2.06 39.41
N ARG A 384 -2.09 -3.07 38.53
CA ARG A 384 -1.03 -4.03 38.25
C ARG A 384 0.20 -3.33 37.66
N GLN A 385 0.00 -2.46 36.67
CA GLN A 385 1.10 -1.69 36.07
C GLN A 385 1.73 -0.72 37.06
N ASP A 386 0.92 -0.10 37.93
CA ASP A 386 1.43 0.74 39.02
C ASP A 386 2.34 -0.03 39.98
N THR A 387 1.89 -1.21 40.41
CA THR A 387 2.68 -2.11 41.26
C THR A 387 3.98 -2.54 40.58
N LEU A 388 3.92 -2.92 39.30
CA LEU A 388 5.09 -3.34 38.53
C LEU A 388 6.07 -2.17 38.29
N ALA A 389 5.58 -0.97 38.01
CA ALA A 389 6.41 0.22 37.82
C ALA A 389 7.17 0.58 39.10
N ARG A 390 6.50 0.58 40.26
CA ARG A 390 7.14 0.82 41.57
C ARG A 390 8.14 -0.27 41.93
N ALA A 391 7.80 -1.54 41.69
CA ALA A 391 8.72 -2.65 41.90
C ALA A 391 9.99 -2.48 41.04
N ASN A 392 9.82 -2.11 39.76
CA ASN A 392 10.92 -1.86 38.82
C ASN A 392 11.78 -0.65 39.22
N ALA A 393 11.17 0.42 39.74
CA ALA A 393 11.87 1.61 40.22
C ALA A 393 12.76 1.34 41.45
N ASN A 394 12.36 0.39 42.29
CA ASN A 394 13.07 0.04 43.53
C ASN A 394 14.19 -1.00 43.34
N VAL A 395 14.42 -1.48 42.12
CA VAL A 395 15.48 -2.47 41.86
C VAL A 395 16.87 -1.82 41.96
N GLN A 396 17.71 -2.35 42.85
CA GLN A 396 19.09 -1.86 43.03
C GLN A 396 20.01 -2.17 41.84
N TYR A 397 19.84 -3.33 41.18
CA TYR A 397 20.64 -3.74 40.03
C TYR A 397 19.94 -3.36 38.71
N ARG A 398 20.45 -2.35 38.02
CA ARG A 398 19.83 -1.78 36.81
C ARG A 398 20.20 -2.57 35.55
N GLU A 399 19.61 -3.75 35.38
CA GLU A 399 19.60 -4.46 34.11
C GLU A 399 18.91 -3.63 33.00
N ILE A 400 19.25 -3.92 31.75
CA ILE A 400 18.68 -3.23 30.58
C ILE A 400 17.16 -3.42 30.48
N SER A 401 16.67 -4.61 30.86
CA SER A 401 15.24 -4.92 30.95
C SER A 401 14.48 -3.91 31.82
N HIS A 402 15.05 -3.50 32.96
CA HIS A 402 14.42 -2.54 33.86
C HIS A 402 14.33 -1.15 33.25
N THR A 403 15.37 -0.71 32.52
CA THR A 403 15.36 0.56 31.79
C THR A 403 14.30 0.56 30.70
N LEU A 404 14.21 -0.50 29.90
CA LEU A 404 13.21 -0.63 28.84
C LEU A 404 11.78 -0.67 29.38
N ASN A 405 11.55 -1.40 30.48
CA ASN A 405 10.27 -1.42 31.17
C ASN A 405 9.88 -0.04 31.69
N LYS A 406 10.83 0.73 32.22
CA LYS A 406 10.58 2.09 32.73
C LYS A 406 10.13 3.04 31.63
N VAL A 407 10.79 3.01 30.47
CA VAL A 407 10.39 3.80 29.29
C VAL A 407 9.00 3.38 28.80
N ARG A 408 8.75 2.07 28.71
CA ARG A 408 7.45 1.51 28.30
C ARG A 408 6.33 1.93 29.24
N TYR A 409 6.51 1.75 30.54
CA TYR A 409 5.50 2.13 31.54
C TYR A 409 5.27 3.63 31.56
N LEU A 410 6.30 4.47 31.39
CA LEU A 410 6.13 5.91 31.26
C LEU A 410 5.24 6.26 30.06
N ALA A 411 5.46 5.62 28.90
CA ALA A 411 4.66 5.86 27.71
C ALA A 411 3.18 5.48 27.93
N ILE A 412 2.92 4.31 28.52
CA ILE A 412 1.56 3.86 28.87
C ILE A 412 0.93 4.79 29.92
N TYR A 413 1.69 5.18 30.95
CA TYR A 413 1.24 6.09 32.00
C TYR A 413 0.81 7.43 31.40
N ILE A 414 1.66 8.10 30.62
CA ILE A 414 1.31 9.41 30.04
C ILE A 414 0.12 9.29 29.09
N ARG A 415 0.10 8.28 28.20
CA ARG A 415 -0.98 8.11 27.21
C ARG A 415 -2.31 7.67 27.81
N GLY A 416 -2.30 6.95 28.93
CA GLY A 416 -3.48 6.39 29.56
C GLY A 416 -4.40 7.38 30.27
N SER A 417 -4.15 8.70 30.20
CA SER A 417 -5.08 9.72 30.69
C SER A 417 -5.00 10.99 29.83
N PRO A 418 -6.14 11.54 29.36
CA PRO A 418 -6.17 12.83 28.69
C PRO A 418 -5.45 13.94 29.48
N GLN A 419 -5.69 14.00 30.79
CA GLN A 419 -5.08 15.03 31.67
C GLN A 419 -3.55 14.88 31.74
N ARG A 420 -3.02 13.65 31.76
CA ARG A 420 -1.58 13.39 31.75
C ARG A 420 -0.95 13.77 30.40
N ARG A 421 -1.63 13.50 29.28
CA ARG A 421 -1.19 13.94 27.94
C ARG A 421 -1.13 15.46 27.86
N ASP A 422 -2.19 16.16 28.28
CA ASP A 422 -2.25 17.62 28.24
C ASP A 422 -1.17 18.24 29.13
N SER A 423 -0.96 17.65 30.31
CA SER A 423 0.11 18.05 31.24
C SER A 423 1.50 17.86 30.62
N PHE A 424 1.75 16.73 29.96
CA PHE A 424 3.02 16.47 29.28
C PHE A 424 3.24 17.40 28.08
N ALA A 425 2.20 17.69 27.31
CA ALA A 425 2.24 18.67 26.23
C ALA A 425 2.52 20.09 26.77
N ALA A 426 1.94 20.46 27.90
CA ALA A 426 2.19 21.74 28.55
C ALA A 426 3.66 21.91 28.99
N VAL A 427 4.33 20.82 29.42
CA VAL A 427 5.76 20.84 29.75
C VAL A 427 6.63 21.21 28.54
N GLN A 428 6.18 20.87 27.34
CA GLN A 428 6.85 21.13 26.05
C GLN A 428 6.52 22.49 25.43
N SER A 429 5.34 23.05 25.71
CA SER A 429 4.79 24.28 25.09
C SER A 429 5.65 25.56 25.13
N ARG A 430 6.81 25.55 25.81
CA ARG A 430 7.83 26.61 25.73
C ARG A 430 8.86 26.40 24.62
N ALA A 431 8.80 25.29 23.89
CA ALA A 431 9.62 24.97 22.73
C ALA A 431 8.78 25.15 21.44
N GLN A 432 9.36 25.71 20.38
CA GLN A 432 8.69 25.89 19.09
C GLN A 432 8.34 24.52 18.47
N GLY A 433 7.05 24.25 18.21
CA GLY A 433 6.59 23.06 17.48
C GLY A 433 5.35 22.37 18.07
N GLN A 434 4.82 21.38 17.36
CA GLN A 434 3.76 20.48 17.86
C GLN A 434 4.34 19.62 19.00
N ALA A 435 3.66 19.58 20.15
CA ALA A 435 4.11 18.77 21.29
C ALA A 435 4.14 17.28 20.92
N LEU A 436 5.27 16.63 21.17
CA LEU A 436 5.50 15.22 20.86
C LEU A 436 5.06 14.34 22.03
N MET A 437 4.40 13.22 21.76
CA MET A 437 4.07 12.23 22.79
C MET A 437 5.10 11.10 22.84
N PRO A 438 5.34 10.48 24.00
CA PRO A 438 6.09 9.22 24.08
C PRO A 438 5.43 8.14 23.22
N ILE A 439 6.22 7.23 22.66
CA ILE A 439 5.74 6.10 21.85
C ILE A 439 5.79 4.83 22.71
N GLN A 440 4.77 3.99 22.62
CA GLN A 440 4.76 2.65 23.23
C GLN A 440 5.25 1.63 22.18
N ASP A 441 6.09 0.69 22.61
CA ASP A 441 6.45 -0.45 21.77
C ASP A 441 5.42 -1.59 21.81
N VAL A 442 5.42 -2.42 20.77
CA VAL A 442 4.54 -3.57 20.60
C VAL A 442 5.34 -4.77 20.14
N ARG A 443 4.92 -5.96 20.56
CA ARG A 443 5.67 -7.21 20.33
C ARG A 443 5.81 -7.56 18.84
N THR A 444 4.92 -7.05 18.00
CA THR A 444 4.79 -7.45 16.59
C THR A 444 6.06 -7.23 15.77
N ARG A 445 6.81 -6.14 15.98
CA ARG A 445 8.09 -5.85 15.29
C ARG A 445 9.05 -5.04 16.17
N TRP A 446 10.36 -5.31 16.07
CA TRP A 446 11.44 -4.62 16.81
C TRP A 446 11.45 -3.11 16.55
N ASN A 447 11.09 -2.70 15.33
CA ASN A 447 11.05 -1.29 14.95
C ASN A 447 10.26 -0.43 15.96
N SER A 448 9.21 -0.97 16.58
CA SER A 448 8.45 -0.25 17.60
C SER A 448 9.28 0.05 18.86
N THR A 449 10.13 -0.88 19.32
CA THR A 449 11.06 -0.67 20.44
C THR A 449 12.13 0.34 20.09
N PHE A 450 12.69 0.29 18.87
CA PHE A 450 13.65 1.30 18.40
C PHE A 450 13.02 2.70 18.39
N LEU A 451 11.81 2.85 17.83
CA LEU A 451 11.08 4.12 17.78
C LEU A 451 10.72 4.64 19.18
N MET A 452 10.32 3.75 20.10
CA MET A 452 10.09 4.10 21.52
C MET A 452 11.35 4.71 22.15
N LEU A 453 12.50 4.06 22.00
CA LEU A 453 13.76 4.52 22.59
C LEU A 453 14.24 5.83 21.95
N ARG A 454 14.15 5.92 20.63
CA ARG A 454 14.52 7.11 19.86
C ARG A 454 13.66 8.30 20.28
N ARG A 455 12.34 8.12 20.40
CA ARG A 455 11.41 9.16 20.90
C ARG A 455 11.69 9.51 22.36
N ALA A 456 11.96 8.53 23.22
CA ALA A 456 12.30 8.78 24.61
C ALA A 456 13.57 9.64 24.75
N LYS A 457 14.60 9.37 23.93
CA LYS A 457 15.83 10.19 23.90
C LYS A 457 15.55 11.62 23.43
N ARG A 458 14.78 11.81 22.34
CA ARG A 458 14.32 13.15 21.90
C ARG A 458 13.58 13.91 23.01
N LEU A 459 12.82 13.18 23.82
CA LEU A 459 12.01 13.74 24.91
C LEU A 459 12.75 13.81 26.27
N ARG A 460 14.05 13.47 26.37
CA ARG A 460 14.79 13.34 27.65
C ARG A 460 14.54 14.50 28.61
N VAL A 461 14.76 15.73 28.16
CA VAL A 461 14.62 16.95 28.98
C VAL A 461 13.18 17.13 29.49
N PHE A 462 12.20 16.85 28.64
CA PHE A 462 10.79 16.99 28.97
C PHE A 462 10.31 15.88 29.90
N ILE A 463 10.80 14.65 29.72
CA ILE A 463 10.53 13.51 30.61
C ILE A 463 11.03 13.83 32.02
N MET A 464 12.28 14.28 32.16
CA MET A 464 12.84 14.63 33.47
C MET A 464 12.03 15.74 34.15
N LYS A 465 11.74 16.82 33.40
CA LYS A 465 10.93 17.93 33.90
C LYS A 465 9.51 17.51 34.30
N TYR A 466 8.87 16.62 33.54
CA TYR A 466 7.56 16.09 33.88
C TYR A 466 7.60 15.25 35.16
N CYS A 467 8.60 14.37 35.31
CA CYS A 467 8.77 13.55 36.50
C CYS A 467 8.97 14.40 37.77
N ASP A 468 9.72 15.50 37.67
CA ASP A 468 9.93 16.44 38.77
C ASP A 468 8.67 17.22 39.14
N GLN A 469 7.92 17.71 38.14
CA GLN A 469 6.73 18.54 38.37
C GLN A 469 5.53 17.75 38.89
N PHE A 470 5.33 16.51 38.42
CA PHE A 470 4.15 15.69 38.73
C PHE A 470 4.44 14.55 39.71
N ASN A 471 5.57 14.61 40.43
CA ASN A 471 6.00 13.63 41.43
C ASN A 471 5.99 12.18 40.92
N CYS A 472 6.42 11.98 39.68
CA CYS A 472 6.45 10.71 38.97
C CYS A 472 7.87 10.11 38.97
N LYS A 473 8.56 10.16 40.13
CA LYS A 473 9.98 9.79 40.27
C LYS A 473 10.27 8.33 39.93
N ASP A 474 9.29 7.46 40.06
CA ASP A 474 9.39 6.04 39.69
C ASP A 474 9.74 5.83 38.21
N PHE A 475 9.49 6.84 37.36
CA PHE A 475 9.80 6.82 35.93
C PHE A 475 11.05 7.63 35.54
N ALA A 476 11.66 8.38 36.47
CA ALA A 476 12.83 9.22 36.17
C ALA A 476 14.08 8.38 35.90
N LEU A 477 14.60 8.41 34.68
CA LEU A 477 15.80 7.68 34.26
C LEU A 477 17.07 8.44 34.67
N ASP A 478 18.09 7.72 35.14
CA ASP A 478 19.39 8.28 35.52
C ASP A 478 20.42 8.27 34.37
N ASP A 479 21.62 8.77 34.68
CA ASP A 479 22.89 8.63 33.97
C ASP A 479 23.06 7.35 33.14
N ASP A 480 23.13 6.23 33.87
CA ASP A 480 23.43 4.92 33.30
C ASP A 480 22.26 4.36 32.49
N GLN A 481 21.02 4.64 32.90
CA GLN A 481 19.83 4.23 32.15
C GLN A 481 19.73 4.96 30.81
N TRP A 482 20.07 6.26 30.76
CA TRP A 482 20.17 6.99 29.49
C TRP A 482 21.31 6.44 28.63
N ARG A 483 22.45 6.10 29.23
CA ARG A 483 23.57 5.47 28.51
C ARG A 483 23.22 4.08 27.96
N GLN A 484 22.41 3.29 28.69
CA GLN A 484 21.88 2.03 28.19
C GLN A 484 21.00 2.23 26.95
N ILE A 485 20.19 3.29 26.92
CA ILE A 485 19.36 3.66 25.75
C ILE A 485 20.26 4.05 24.57
N ASP A 486 21.30 4.84 24.79
CA ASP A 486 22.24 5.26 23.74
C ASP A 486 22.96 4.06 23.11
N TYR A 487 23.48 3.15 23.93
CA TYR A 487 24.11 1.93 23.44
C TYR A 487 23.12 1.07 22.63
N LEU A 488 21.87 0.91 23.09
CA LEU A 488 20.86 0.16 22.35
C LEU A 488 20.55 0.81 21.00
N LEU A 489 20.37 2.13 20.96
CA LEU A 489 20.13 2.87 19.73
C LEU A 489 21.31 2.71 18.76
N CYS A 490 22.55 2.87 19.23
CA CYS A 490 23.75 2.66 18.44
C CYS A 490 23.83 1.24 17.85
N LEU A 491 23.62 0.22 18.69
CA LEU A 491 23.68 -1.18 18.27
C LEU A 491 22.60 -1.56 17.25
N THR A 492 21.40 -0.99 17.37
CA THR A 492 20.22 -1.46 16.64
C THR A 492 19.83 -0.57 15.46
N ARG A 493 20.40 0.63 15.35
CA ARG A 493 20.15 1.58 14.27
C ARG A 493 20.39 0.98 12.87
N PRO A 494 21.52 0.32 12.56
CA PRO A 494 21.71 -0.26 11.22
C PRO A 494 20.65 -1.31 10.87
N PHE A 495 20.22 -2.13 11.84
CA PHE A 495 19.16 -3.11 11.61
C PHE A 495 17.81 -2.44 11.29
N PHE A 496 17.49 -1.35 12.00
CA PHE A 496 16.31 -0.54 11.73
C PHE A 496 16.38 0.09 10.33
N ASP A 497 17.52 0.71 9.99
CA ASP A 497 17.72 1.40 8.71
C ASP A 497 17.59 0.44 7.52
N TYR A 498 18.23 -0.74 7.58
CA TYR A 498 18.11 -1.74 6.51
C TYR A 498 16.70 -2.33 6.41
N THR A 499 16.07 -2.64 7.55
CA THR A 499 14.68 -3.14 7.55
C THR A 499 13.75 -2.10 6.91
N LEU A 500 13.91 -0.82 7.29
CA LEU A 500 13.13 0.29 6.78
C LEU A 500 13.33 0.49 5.27
N ALA A 501 14.59 0.49 4.82
CA ALA A 501 14.94 0.63 3.40
C ALA A 501 14.34 -0.51 2.56
N LEU A 502 14.50 -1.75 3.02
CA LEU A 502 13.91 -2.94 2.38
C LEU A 502 12.37 -2.87 2.35
N SER A 503 11.72 -2.35 3.39
CA SER A 503 10.26 -2.24 3.44
C SER A 503 9.69 -1.12 2.58
N LYS A 504 10.44 -0.04 2.35
CA LYS A 504 9.98 1.12 1.56
C LYS A 504 10.24 0.97 0.06
N THR A 505 11.29 0.25 -0.31
CA THR A 505 11.73 0.17 -1.70
C THR A 505 10.66 -0.41 -2.63
N ARG A 506 10.64 0.08 -3.87
CA ARG A 506 9.89 -0.46 -5.00
C ARG A 506 10.86 -0.79 -6.15
N ASP A 507 12.12 -1.01 -5.81
CA ASP A 507 13.18 -1.34 -6.75
C ASP A 507 13.70 -2.76 -6.47
N VAL A 508 14.54 -3.24 -7.39
CA VAL A 508 15.21 -4.54 -7.25
C VAL A 508 16.11 -4.55 -6.00
N THR A 509 16.03 -5.63 -5.22
CA THR A 509 16.71 -5.72 -3.91
C THR A 509 17.54 -6.97 -3.71
N SER A 510 17.24 -8.06 -4.43
CA SER A 510 17.90 -9.35 -4.28
C SER A 510 19.42 -9.30 -4.43
N HIS A 511 19.93 -8.41 -5.28
CA HIS A 511 21.36 -8.19 -5.50
C HIS A 511 22.09 -7.52 -4.33
N LEU A 512 21.38 -6.92 -3.37
CA LEU A 512 21.96 -6.25 -2.20
C LEU A 512 22.11 -7.18 -0.99
N VAL A 513 21.56 -8.40 -1.04
CA VAL A 513 21.46 -9.30 0.11
C VAL A 513 22.82 -9.57 0.76
N PHE A 514 23.84 -9.96 -0.02
CA PHE A 514 25.19 -10.18 0.53
C PHE A 514 25.81 -8.92 1.13
N GLN A 515 25.61 -7.77 0.47
CA GLN A 515 26.13 -6.50 0.96
C GLN A 515 25.51 -6.10 2.30
N ILE A 516 24.18 -6.25 2.45
CA ILE A 516 23.48 -5.96 3.70
C ILE A 516 23.99 -6.87 4.82
N TYR A 517 24.15 -8.18 4.57
CA TYR A 517 24.73 -9.09 5.55
C TYR A 517 26.14 -8.68 5.96
N ASN A 518 27.02 -8.39 5.00
CA ASN A 518 28.41 -7.99 5.28
C ASN A 518 28.47 -6.73 6.15
N LEU A 519 27.64 -5.72 5.84
CA LEU A 519 27.58 -4.47 6.61
C LEU A 519 27.02 -4.69 8.02
N LEU A 520 26.01 -5.56 8.18
CA LEU A 520 25.50 -5.95 9.50
C LEU A 520 26.55 -6.71 10.32
N PHE A 521 27.27 -7.65 9.70
CA PHE A 521 28.35 -8.38 10.38
C PHE A 521 29.49 -7.45 10.81
N GLU A 522 29.90 -6.52 9.93
CA GLU A 522 30.94 -5.55 10.26
C GLU A 522 30.53 -4.69 11.46
N HIS A 523 29.28 -4.19 11.47
CA HIS A 523 28.74 -3.42 12.58
C HIS A 523 28.72 -4.22 13.89
N ILE A 524 28.23 -5.47 13.85
CA ILE A 524 28.18 -6.34 15.02
C ILE A 524 29.58 -6.63 15.56
N GLU A 525 30.54 -6.99 14.70
CA GLU A 525 31.91 -7.32 15.14
C GLU A 525 32.63 -6.09 15.71
N ARG A 526 32.50 -4.92 15.08
CA ARG A 526 33.00 -3.66 15.62
C ARG A 526 32.44 -3.38 17.01
N SER A 527 31.13 -3.52 17.16
CA SER A 527 30.42 -3.32 18.44
C SER A 527 30.86 -4.34 19.50
N LYS A 528 31.09 -5.61 19.13
CA LYS A 528 31.60 -6.65 20.03
C LYS A 528 32.99 -6.29 20.56
N ILE A 529 33.91 -5.84 19.70
CA ILE A 529 35.27 -5.44 20.10
C ILE A 529 35.21 -4.31 21.13
N GLN A 530 34.35 -3.30 20.90
CA GLN A 530 34.18 -2.19 21.83
C GLN A 530 33.60 -2.67 23.18
N LEU A 531 32.59 -3.55 23.17
CA LEU A 531 31.96 -4.08 24.37
C LEU A 531 32.84 -5.08 25.15
N GLN A 532 33.72 -5.84 24.48
CA GLN A 532 34.66 -6.77 25.14
C GLN A 532 35.63 -6.06 26.07
N ARG A 533 35.96 -4.81 25.78
CA ARG A 533 36.83 -3.97 26.63
C ARG A 533 36.13 -3.53 27.92
N LYS A 534 34.80 -3.66 27.99
CA LYS A 534 33.97 -3.15 29.08
C LYS A 534 33.74 -4.20 30.17
N ARG A 535 33.78 -3.77 31.43
CA ARG A 535 33.63 -4.64 32.61
C ARG A 535 32.28 -4.52 33.28
N VAL A 536 31.53 -3.45 33.02
CA VAL A 536 30.21 -3.21 33.60
C VAL A 536 29.22 -4.34 33.25
N VAL A 537 28.43 -4.78 34.23
CA VAL A 537 27.53 -5.94 34.12
C VAL A 537 26.56 -5.83 32.94
N TRP A 538 25.87 -4.70 32.80
CA TRP A 538 24.92 -4.51 31.70
C TRP A 538 25.60 -4.45 30.33
N LYS A 539 26.84 -3.92 30.23
CA LYS A 539 27.64 -3.92 28.99
C LYS A 539 28.05 -5.35 28.58
N ARG A 540 28.42 -6.20 29.55
CA ARG A 540 28.67 -7.64 29.32
C ARG A 540 27.40 -8.39 28.92
N GLN A 541 26.25 -8.02 29.47
CA GLN A 541 24.96 -8.56 29.05
C GLN A 541 24.66 -8.18 27.59
N MET A 542 24.97 -6.95 27.16
CA MET A 542 24.84 -6.56 25.74
C MET A 542 25.76 -7.38 24.85
N LEU A 543 27.02 -7.59 25.25
CA LEU A 543 27.97 -8.41 24.48
C LEU A 543 27.42 -9.82 24.25
N THR A 544 27.00 -10.51 25.31
CA THR A 544 26.45 -11.87 25.20
C THR A 544 25.15 -11.92 24.39
N SER A 545 24.32 -10.88 24.47
CA SER A 545 23.10 -10.74 23.67
C SER A 545 23.42 -10.50 22.19
N LEU A 546 24.44 -9.71 21.90
CA LEU A 546 24.93 -9.41 20.55
C LEU A 546 25.58 -10.64 19.91
N GLU A 547 26.28 -11.46 20.69
CA GLU A 547 26.81 -12.76 20.23
C GLU A 547 25.69 -13.73 19.82
N ALA A 548 24.58 -13.77 20.57
CA ALA A 548 23.41 -14.58 20.21
C ALA A 548 22.74 -14.06 18.93
N SER A 549 22.60 -12.73 18.79
CA SER A 549 22.12 -12.07 17.57
C SER A 549 22.99 -12.43 16.36
N HIS A 550 24.31 -12.33 16.54
CA HIS A 550 25.33 -12.65 15.54
C HIS A 550 25.24 -14.11 15.09
N ALA A 551 25.13 -15.04 16.04
CA ALA A 551 24.99 -16.46 15.75
C ALA A 551 23.77 -16.73 14.88
N LYS A 552 22.61 -16.15 15.24
CA LYS A 552 21.37 -16.33 14.48
C LYS A 552 21.45 -15.74 13.07
N LEU A 553 22.07 -14.57 12.91
CA LEU A 553 22.27 -13.94 11.60
C LEU A 553 23.20 -14.80 10.72
N ARG A 554 24.26 -15.35 11.31
CA ARG A 554 25.21 -16.24 10.65
C ARG A 554 24.58 -17.54 10.19
N ASP A 555 23.63 -18.12 10.93
CA ASP A 555 22.93 -19.34 10.50
C ASP A 555 22.22 -19.09 9.16
N TYR A 556 21.45 -18.01 9.05
CA TYR A 556 20.79 -17.66 7.78
C TYR A 556 21.74 -17.23 6.68
N TYR A 557 22.85 -16.56 7.02
CA TYR A 557 23.87 -16.21 6.04
C TYR A 557 24.48 -17.45 5.38
N LYS A 558 24.79 -18.50 6.16
CA LYS A 558 25.30 -19.77 5.61
C LYS A 558 24.32 -20.41 4.62
N GLU A 559 23.02 -20.37 4.93
CA GLU A 559 22.00 -20.89 4.02
C GLU A 559 22.03 -20.17 2.66
N THR A 560 22.39 -18.87 2.62
CA THR A 560 22.49 -18.12 1.35
C THR A 560 23.51 -18.70 0.38
N ASP A 561 24.56 -19.38 0.89
CA ASP A 561 25.59 -19.98 0.07
C ASP A 561 25.08 -21.21 -0.70
N TYR A 562 24.09 -21.92 -0.16
CA TYR A 562 23.56 -23.19 -0.70
C TYR A 562 22.12 -23.10 -1.20
N MET A 563 21.57 -21.88 -1.24
CA MET A 563 20.28 -21.63 -1.88
C MET A 563 20.29 -22.18 -3.30
N GLN A 564 19.17 -22.75 -3.70
CA GLN A 564 19.05 -23.38 -5.01
C GLN A 564 19.51 -22.46 -6.15
N GLY A 565 20.37 -22.99 -7.01
CA GLY A 565 20.95 -22.25 -8.14
C GLY A 565 21.87 -21.09 -7.73
N HIS A 566 22.30 -21.02 -6.47
CA HIS A 566 23.07 -19.91 -5.90
C HIS A 566 22.47 -18.55 -6.23
N ILE A 567 21.14 -18.44 -6.15
CA ILE A 567 20.37 -17.34 -6.74
C ILE A 567 20.83 -15.95 -6.28
N TYR A 568 21.19 -15.78 -5.01
CA TYR A 568 21.72 -14.50 -4.51
C TYR A 568 23.08 -14.13 -5.12
N ALA A 569 23.92 -15.12 -5.41
CA ALA A 569 25.19 -14.88 -6.09
C ALA A 569 24.95 -14.47 -7.55
N VAL A 570 24.02 -15.14 -8.24
CA VAL A 570 23.60 -14.75 -9.58
C VAL A 570 23.05 -13.32 -9.60
N CYS A 571 22.15 -12.96 -8.66
CA CYS A 571 21.63 -11.59 -8.51
C CYS A 571 22.77 -10.57 -8.32
N THR A 572 23.74 -10.88 -7.46
CA THR A 572 24.87 -9.99 -7.17
C THR A 572 25.78 -9.81 -8.38
N MET A 573 26.02 -10.88 -9.15
CA MET A 573 26.79 -10.81 -10.40
C MET A 573 26.09 -10.01 -11.49
N LEU A 574 24.75 -9.97 -11.48
CA LEU A 574 23.95 -9.14 -12.37
C LEU A 574 23.93 -7.65 -11.95
N SER A 575 24.39 -7.31 -10.74
CA SER A 575 24.48 -5.91 -10.29
C SER A 575 25.56 -5.15 -11.08
N PRO A 576 25.25 -3.94 -11.59
CA PRO A 576 26.19 -3.16 -12.39
C PRO A 576 27.41 -2.67 -11.60
N ASP A 577 27.25 -2.43 -10.28
CA ASP A 577 28.26 -1.76 -9.47
C ASP A 577 29.44 -2.67 -9.12
N ASN A 578 29.16 -3.96 -8.88
CA ASN A 578 30.17 -4.88 -8.37
C ASN A 578 30.35 -6.16 -9.20
N ARG A 579 29.39 -6.53 -10.08
CA ARG A 579 29.41 -7.76 -10.91
C ARG A 579 30.08 -8.95 -10.20
N PHE A 580 31.05 -9.60 -10.85
CA PHE A 580 31.88 -10.63 -10.22
C PHE A 580 32.98 -10.06 -9.32
N GLN A 581 33.34 -8.78 -9.45
CA GLN A 581 34.36 -8.13 -8.62
C GLN A 581 33.99 -8.13 -7.13
N PHE A 582 32.69 -8.13 -6.81
CA PHE A 582 32.20 -8.30 -5.44
C PHE A 582 32.85 -9.51 -4.75
N PHE A 583 32.85 -10.66 -5.44
CA PHE A 583 33.39 -11.92 -4.93
C PHE A 583 34.92 -12.00 -5.04
N LEU A 584 35.58 -11.05 -5.71
CA LEU A 584 37.04 -10.97 -5.76
C LEU A 584 37.64 -10.07 -4.67
N SER A 585 36.80 -9.41 -3.89
CA SER A 585 37.24 -8.59 -2.75
C SER A 585 37.90 -9.43 -1.65
N ASP A 586 38.69 -8.77 -0.79
CA ASP A 586 39.37 -9.40 0.36
C ASP A 586 38.41 -10.22 1.22
N ASP A 587 37.16 -9.78 1.25
CA ASP A 587 36.02 -10.39 1.93
C ASP A 587 35.74 -11.84 1.51
N TRP A 588 36.22 -12.23 0.34
CA TRP A 588 36.00 -13.54 -0.25
C TRP A 588 37.31 -14.27 -0.54
N ALA A 589 38.46 -13.78 -0.08
CA ALA A 589 39.78 -14.31 -0.42
C ALA A 589 39.90 -15.84 -0.24
N ASP A 590 39.44 -16.34 0.90
CA ASP A 590 39.52 -17.76 1.28
C ASP A 590 38.43 -18.65 0.62
N ALA A 591 37.50 -18.06 -0.13
CA ALA A 591 36.31 -18.74 -0.64
C ALA A 591 36.42 -19.22 -2.09
N LYS A 592 37.61 -19.67 -2.52
CA LYS A 592 37.87 -19.97 -3.95
C LYS A 592 36.86 -20.96 -4.54
N GLU A 593 36.59 -22.06 -3.85
CA GLU A 593 35.66 -23.10 -4.29
C GLU A 593 34.24 -22.56 -4.50
N LEU A 594 33.73 -21.75 -3.56
CA LEU A 594 32.42 -21.10 -3.67
C LEU A 594 32.37 -20.12 -4.85
N ARG A 595 33.44 -19.35 -5.09
CA ARG A 595 33.50 -18.44 -6.25
C ARG A 595 33.41 -19.19 -7.57
N ASP A 596 34.07 -20.34 -7.67
CA ASP A 596 34.02 -21.19 -8.86
C ASP A 596 32.62 -21.80 -9.02
N GLN A 597 31.98 -22.25 -7.93
CA GLN A 597 30.59 -22.71 -7.94
C GLN A 597 29.61 -21.61 -8.40
N TYR A 598 29.76 -20.37 -7.93
CA TYR A 598 28.91 -19.25 -8.36
C TYR A 598 29.07 -18.92 -9.84
N ARG A 599 30.29 -19.02 -10.39
CA ARG A 599 30.51 -18.87 -11.83
C ARG A 599 29.82 -19.95 -12.65
N VAL A 600 29.89 -21.20 -12.18
CA VAL A 600 29.20 -22.33 -12.81
C VAL A 600 27.69 -22.09 -12.75
N ALA A 601 27.15 -21.75 -11.59
CA ALA A 601 25.72 -21.48 -11.40
C ALA A 601 25.21 -20.34 -12.30
N PHE A 602 25.98 -19.26 -12.46
CA PHE A 602 25.62 -18.19 -13.38
C PHE A 602 25.56 -18.68 -14.84
N ARG A 603 26.52 -19.51 -15.26
CA ARG A 603 26.52 -20.11 -16.61
C ARG A 603 25.35 -21.06 -16.80
N ASP A 604 25.06 -21.90 -15.82
CA ASP A 604 23.95 -22.85 -15.86
C ASP A 604 22.60 -22.13 -15.95
N ALA A 605 22.45 -20.99 -15.26
CA ALA A 605 21.26 -20.15 -15.36
C ALA A 605 21.13 -19.45 -16.73
N LEU A 606 22.25 -19.13 -17.38
CA LEU A 606 22.27 -18.44 -18.68
C LEU A 606 22.01 -19.38 -19.87
N THR A 607 22.46 -20.63 -19.77
CA THR A 607 22.47 -21.61 -20.89
C THR A 607 21.08 -21.84 -21.51
N PRO A 608 20.00 -22.11 -20.74
CA PRO A 608 18.66 -22.34 -21.31
C PRO A 608 18.10 -21.12 -22.06
N ILE A 609 18.50 -19.91 -21.65
CA ILE A 609 18.09 -18.66 -22.29
C ILE A 609 18.82 -18.49 -23.63
N GLN A 610 20.12 -18.77 -23.66
CA GLN A 610 20.92 -18.74 -24.89
C GLN A 610 20.39 -19.73 -25.93
N GLU A 611 20.04 -20.95 -25.51
CA GLU A 611 19.45 -21.97 -26.38
C GLU A 611 18.09 -21.52 -26.96
N ARG A 612 17.24 -20.89 -26.13
CA ARG A 612 15.95 -20.33 -26.56
C ARG A 612 16.11 -19.20 -27.57
N LEU A 613 17.04 -18.27 -27.34
CA LEU A 613 17.30 -17.15 -28.24
C LEU A 613 17.91 -17.61 -29.58
N THR A 614 18.76 -18.64 -29.54
CA THR A 614 19.38 -19.23 -30.73
C THR A 614 18.35 -19.99 -31.57
N SER A 615 17.46 -20.77 -30.93
CA SER A 615 16.39 -21.50 -31.62
C SER A 615 15.33 -20.57 -32.22
N ALA A 616 15.00 -19.46 -31.56
CA ALA A 616 14.11 -18.43 -32.11
C ALA A 616 14.69 -17.73 -33.35
N SER A 617 16.01 -17.54 -33.41
CA SER A 617 16.69 -16.96 -34.58
C SER A 617 16.82 -17.92 -35.77
N ALA A 618 16.71 -19.24 -35.52
CA ALA A 618 16.81 -20.28 -36.55
C ALA A 618 15.47 -20.56 -37.27
N GLN A 619 14.34 -20.08 -36.74
CA GLN A 619 13.03 -20.17 -37.38
C GLN A 619 12.78 -18.90 -38.20
N GLY A 620 12.98 -18.96 -39.52
CA GLY A 620 12.64 -17.87 -40.44
C GLY A 620 11.13 -17.51 -40.42
N PRO A 621 10.76 -16.29 -40.85
CA PRO A 621 9.41 -15.77 -40.64
C PRO A 621 8.34 -16.49 -41.47
N GLN A 622 7.26 -16.94 -40.83
CA GLN A 622 6.00 -17.32 -41.50
C GLN A 622 4.81 -16.49 -41.00
N GLY A 623 4.58 -15.33 -41.66
CA GLY A 623 3.32 -14.59 -41.87
C GLY A 623 2.58 -13.95 -40.67
N PRO A 624 1.59 -13.04 -40.86
CA PRO A 624 1.21 -12.28 -42.06
C PRO A 624 1.52 -10.77 -41.94
N SER A 625 1.48 -10.08 -43.08
CA SER A 625 1.54 -8.62 -43.20
C SER A 625 0.32 -7.91 -42.60
N SER A 626 0.52 -6.98 -41.66
CA SER A 626 -0.22 -5.70 -41.59
C SER A 626 0.19 -4.84 -40.38
N GLY A 627 0.34 -3.53 -40.60
CA GLY A 627 0.16 -2.51 -39.58
C GLY A 627 1.42 -1.94 -38.91
N LEU A 628 2.34 -1.32 -39.67
CA LEU A 628 3.31 -0.38 -39.09
C LEU A 628 2.58 0.86 -38.58
N THR A 629 2.50 1.05 -37.26
CA THR A 629 2.23 2.35 -36.66
C THR A 629 3.44 3.27 -36.82
N PRO A 630 3.27 4.57 -37.15
CA PRO A 630 4.40 5.47 -37.43
C PRO A 630 5.23 5.76 -36.18
N ARG A 631 6.54 5.54 -36.25
CA ARG A 631 7.51 5.98 -35.23
C ARG A 631 7.59 7.50 -35.17
N SER A 632 7.69 8.02 -33.94
CA SER A 632 7.78 9.45 -33.60
C SER A 632 8.98 10.16 -34.24
N PHE A 633 8.72 11.35 -34.78
CA PHE A 633 9.68 12.30 -35.38
C PHE A 633 10.86 12.67 -34.45
N LEU A 634 10.67 12.60 -33.13
CA LEU A 634 11.73 12.86 -32.14
C LEU A 634 12.91 11.90 -32.25
N HIS A 635 12.67 10.66 -32.70
CA HIS A 635 13.72 9.65 -32.83
C HIS A 635 14.67 9.92 -34.02
N ASN A 636 14.23 10.74 -34.99
CA ASN A 636 15.08 11.17 -36.12
C ASN A 636 15.92 12.41 -35.78
N LEU A 637 15.52 13.20 -34.76
CA LEU A 637 16.20 14.45 -34.43
C LEU A 637 17.47 14.26 -33.58
N VAL A 638 17.56 13.17 -32.81
CA VAL A 638 18.68 12.94 -31.86
C VAL A 638 19.92 12.34 -32.53
N ARG A 639 19.80 11.81 -33.76
CA ARG A 639 20.93 11.17 -34.43
C ARG A 639 21.68 12.15 -35.34
N THR A 640 22.36 13.13 -34.74
CA THR A 640 23.49 13.79 -35.42
C THR A 640 24.67 13.97 -34.46
N GLN A 641 25.77 13.31 -34.83
CA GLN A 641 27.15 13.51 -34.35
C GLN A 641 27.52 13.03 -32.93
N LYS A 642 27.85 11.73 -32.85
CA LYS A 642 29.19 11.28 -32.41
C LYS A 642 29.43 9.87 -32.97
N SER A 643 30.38 9.76 -33.90
CA SER A 643 30.86 8.49 -34.41
C SER A 643 31.51 7.70 -33.28
N TYR A 644 30.79 6.74 -32.69
CA TYR A 644 31.44 5.64 -32.02
C TYR A 644 32.08 4.76 -33.09
N SER A 645 33.40 4.67 -33.04
CA SER A 645 34.18 3.70 -33.80
C SER A 645 33.54 2.31 -33.66
N LYS A 646 33.19 1.69 -34.79
CA LYS A 646 32.89 0.26 -34.86
C LYS A 646 34.02 -0.48 -34.15
N VAL A 647 33.77 -0.99 -32.96
CA VAL A 647 34.60 -2.03 -32.37
C VAL A 647 34.28 -3.28 -33.16
N THR A 648 35.22 -3.70 -34.00
CA THR A 648 35.19 -5.00 -34.68
C THR A 648 35.02 -6.08 -33.62
N PRO A 649 34.11 -7.06 -33.78
CA PRO A 649 34.01 -8.18 -32.85
C PRO A 649 35.35 -8.90 -32.83
N GLY A 650 36.01 -8.91 -31.67
CA GLY A 650 37.11 -9.82 -31.41
C GLY A 650 36.62 -11.28 -31.49
N PRO A 651 37.53 -12.25 -31.58
CA PRO A 651 37.19 -13.66 -31.79
C PRO A 651 36.22 -14.13 -30.68
N PHE A 652 35.04 -14.63 -31.07
CA PHE A 652 34.08 -15.44 -30.31
C PHE A 652 34.27 -15.41 -28.77
N MET A 653 34.10 -14.25 -28.15
CA MET A 653 34.00 -14.19 -26.69
C MET A 653 32.53 -14.43 -26.33
N ASP A 654 32.30 -15.46 -25.51
CA ASP A 654 30.99 -15.75 -24.94
C ASP A 654 30.44 -14.50 -24.21
N GLU A 655 29.14 -14.25 -24.34
CA GLU A 655 28.43 -13.08 -23.79
C GLU A 655 28.75 -12.90 -22.29
N LEU A 656 28.85 -14.04 -21.59
CA LEU A 656 29.24 -14.15 -20.19
C LEU A 656 30.62 -13.53 -19.90
N THR A 657 31.65 -13.95 -20.62
CA THR A 657 33.02 -13.47 -20.43
C THR A 657 33.11 -11.97 -20.69
N GLN A 658 32.44 -11.50 -21.74
CA GLN A 658 32.41 -10.08 -22.08
C GLN A 658 31.73 -9.22 -20.99
N TYR A 659 30.68 -9.74 -20.34
CA TYR A 659 29.96 -9.02 -19.28
C TYR A 659 30.73 -9.01 -17.95
N LEU A 660 31.24 -10.16 -17.52
CA LEU A 660 31.96 -10.29 -16.25
C LEU A 660 33.31 -9.57 -16.26
N ASP A 661 34.03 -9.59 -17.39
CA ASP A 661 35.36 -8.98 -17.53
C ASP A 661 35.32 -7.56 -18.13
N GLY A 662 34.13 -7.05 -18.49
CA GLY A 662 33.96 -5.72 -19.06
C GLY A 662 34.24 -4.58 -18.07
N SER A 663 34.73 -3.43 -18.56
CA SER A 663 35.06 -2.27 -17.71
C SER A 663 33.87 -1.72 -16.89
N LYS A 664 34.17 -1.07 -15.75
CA LYS A 664 33.23 -0.50 -14.76
C LYS A 664 32.27 0.58 -15.28
N PHE A 665 32.43 1.04 -16.52
CA PHE A 665 31.64 2.14 -17.11
C PHE A 665 30.25 1.74 -17.63
N ILE A 666 29.81 0.49 -17.44
CA ILE A 666 28.39 0.13 -17.65
C ILE A 666 27.63 0.58 -16.40
N SER A 667 27.53 1.90 -16.25
CA SER A 667 26.66 2.52 -15.26
C SER A 667 25.22 2.51 -15.78
N MET A 668 24.31 2.38 -14.83
CA MET A 668 22.87 2.26 -14.99
C MET A 668 22.47 0.83 -15.35
N PHE A 669 21.67 0.24 -14.46
CA PHE A 669 20.72 -0.87 -14.63
C PHE A 669 20.72 -1.44 -16.04
N ILE A 670 20.80 -2.76 -16.26
CA ILE A 670 20.68 -3.36 -17.60
C ILE A 670 19.51 -2.69 -18.32
N SER A 671 19.82 -1.71 -19.15
CA SER A 671 18.85 -0.76 -19.65
C SER A 671 18.39 -1.25 -21.00
N ILE A 672 17.40 -0.57 -21.57
CA ILE A 672 17.03 -0.74 -22.97
C ILE A 672 18.26 -0.73 -23.89
N GLU A 673 19.34 -0.01 -23.54
CA GLU A 673 20.55 0.07 -24.36
C GLU A 673 21.47 -1.15 -24.23
N ASN A 674 21.58 -1.73 -23.04
CA ASN A 674 22.45 -2.90 -22.79
C ASN A 674 21.78 -4.22 -23.19
N GLN A 675 20.44 -4.29 -23.27
CA GLN A 675 19.74 -5.50 -23.69
C GLN A 675 20.09 -5.94 -25.12
N PHE A 676 20.45 -4.99 -26.00
CA PHE A 676 20.89 -5.31 -27.37
C PHE A 676 22.33 -5.83 -27.41
N ARG A 677 23.14 -5.49 -26.40
CA ARG A 677 24.55 -5.92 -26.29
C ARG A 677 24.66 -7.28 -25.61
N PHE A 678 23.81 -7.53 -24.62
CA PHE A 678 23.80 -8.75 -23.81
C PHE A 678 22.36 -9.29 -23.69
N PRO A 679 21.80 -9.88 -24.76
CA PRO A 679 20.39 -10.29 -24.79
C PRO A 679 20.06 -11.43 -23.82
N ALA A 680 20.95 -12.42 -23.64
CA ALA A 680 20.70 -13.51 -22.72
C ALA A 680 20.85 -13.06 -21.26
N ILE A 681 21.85 -12.24 -20.96
CA ILE A 681 22.05 -11.69 -19.61
C ILE A 681 20.92 -10.74 -19.25
N ALA A 682 20.42 -9.95 -20.21
CA ALA A 682 19.26 -9.09 -20.00
C ALA A 682 17.99 -9.89 -19.70
N ALA A 683 17.73 -10.98 -20.42
CA ALA A 683 16.62 -11.87 -20.13
C ALA A 683 16.77 -12.52 -18.74
N LEU A 684 17.97 -13.01 -18.40
CA LEU A 684 18.26 -13.57 -17.07
C LEU A 684 18.03 -12.53 -15.96
N ALA A 685 18.45 -11.28 -16.19
CA ALA A 685 18.28 -10.20 -15.23
C ALA A 685 16.82 -9.86 -14.99
N ARG A 686 15.98 -9.86 -16.04
CA ARG A 686 14.54 -9.64 -15.89
C ARG A 686 13.88 -10.68 -14.99
N ASP A 687 14.30 -11.94 -15.10
CA ASP A 687 13.74 -13.04 -14.31
C ASP A 687 14.27 -13.04 -12.88
N VAL A 688 15.58 -12.84 -12.70
CA VAL A 688 16.28 -13.00 -11.42
C VAL A 688 16.22 -11.75 -10.54
N LEU A 689 16.40 -10.55 -11.10
CA LEU A 689 16.34 -9.31 -10.32
C LEU A 689 14.91 -8.94 -9.92
N ALA A 690 13.91 -9.51 -10.60
CA ALA A 690 12.50 -9.39 -10.19
C ALA A 690 12.23 -9.96 -8.79
N ILE A 691 13.05 -10.90 -8.32
CA ILE A 691 12.91 -11.50 -6.98
C ILE A 691 13.06 -10.41 -5.91
N PRO A 692 12.04 -10.17 -5.07
CA PRO A 692 12.19 -9.29 -3.93
C PRO A 692 13.01 -9.96 -2.83
N ALA A 693 13.92 -9.23 -2.18
CA ALA A 693 14.65 -9.73 -1.00
C ALA A 693 13.76 -9.84 0.25
N THR A 694 12.54 -9.29 0.21
CA THR A 694 11.62 -9.21 1.33
C THR A 694 10.16 -9.35 0.90
N GLY A 695 9.34 -9.96 1.77
CA GLY A 695 7.88 -9.94 1.64
C GLY A 695 7.24 -8.61 2.04
N ALA A 696 8.02 -7.55 2.33
CA ALA A 696 7.51 -6.30 2.86
C ALA A 696 6.51 -5.57 1.93
N GLY A 697 6.53 -5.83 0.62
CA GLY A 697 5.47 -5.37 -0.28
C GLY A 697 4.09 -5.82 0.19
N VAL A 698 4.00 -7.07 0.65
CA VAL A 698 2.78 -7.66 1.23
C VAL A 698 2.42 -7.02 2.57
N GLU A 699 3.41 -6.74 3.42
CA GLU A 699 3.19 -6.12 4.74
C GLU A 699 2.61 -4.70 4.63
N ARG A 700 3.01 -3.91 3.63
CA ARG A 700 2.44 -2.56 3.37
C ARG A 700 0.94 -2.63 3.06
N LEU A 701 0.48 -3.73 2.46
CA LEU A 701 -0.93 -3.96 2.17
C LEU A 701 -1.74 -4.15 3.45
N PHE A 702 -1.17 -4.73 4.50
CA PHE A 702 -1.91 -5.01 5.74
C PHE A 702 -2.28 -3.77 6.53
N ASN A 703 -1.47 -2.71 6.48
CA ASN A 703 -1.86 -1.41 7.03
C ASN A 703 -3.11 -0.90 6.32
N THR A 704 -3.10 -0.96 4.98
CA THR A 704 -4.25 -0.57 4.15
C THR A 704 -5.48 -1.46 4.41
N ALA A 705 -5.27 -2.77 4.59
CA ALA A 705 -6.33 -3.72 4.91
C ALA A 705 -6.98 -3.42 6.27
N ARG A 706 -6.21 -2.94 7.25
CA ARG A 706 -6.72 -2.50 8.56
C ARG A 706 -7.72 -1.34 8.39
N ASP A 707 -7.42 -0.38 7.52
CA ASP A 707 -8.30 0.75 7.24
C ASP A 707 -9.60 0.33 6.53
N ILE A 708 -9.51 -0.62 5.58
CA ILE A 708 -10.70 -1.16 4.91
C ILE A 708 -11.56 -1.96 5.90
N CYS A 709 -10.93 -2.74 6.77
CA CYS A 709 -11.56 -3.53 7.83
C CYS A 709 -11.82 -2.70 9.11
N HIS A 710 -12.21 -1.44 8.96
CA HIS A 710 -12.59 -0.59 10.08
C HIS A 710 -13.93 -1.05 10.73
N TYR A 711 -14.17 -0.76 12.02
CA TYR A 711 -15.33 -1.27 12.77
C TYR A 711 -16.69 -0.94 12.13
N ARG A 712 -16.81 0.20 11.44
CA ARG A 712 -18.02 0.59 10.68
C ARG A 712 -18.26 -0.26 9.42
N ARG A 713 -17.24 -0.98 8.97
CA ARG A 713 -17.24 -1.89 7.82
C ARG A 713 -17.19 -3.36 8.26
N GLY A 714 -17.32 -3.67 9.55
CA GLY A 714 -17.15 -5.02 10.11
C GLY A 714 -18.15 -6.09 9.65
N ARG A 715 -19.19 -5.74 8.88
CA ARG A 715 -20.12 -6.70 8.25
C ARG A 715 -19.83 -6.94 6.77
N MET A 716 -18.71 -6.42 6.25
CA MET A 716 -18.34 -6.61 4.86
C MET A 716 -17.98 -8.08 4.59
N LYS A 717 -18.47 -8.62 3.46
CA LYS A 717 -18.11 -9.98 3.05
C LYS A 717 -16.62 -10.02 2.67
N SER A 718 -15.94 -11.12 2.96
CA SER A 718 -14.54 -11.35 2.60
C SER A 718 -14.25 -11.06 1.13
N LYS A 719 -15.17 -11.44 0.24
CA LYS A 719 -15.06 -11.16 -1.20
C LYS A 719 -15.03 -9.67 -1.53
N THR A 720 -15.81 -8.86 -0.83
CA THR A 720 -15.82 -7.40 -1.04
C THR A 720 -14.56 -6.76 -0.48
N ILE A 721 -14.01 -7.29 0.62
CA ILE A 721 -12.70 -6.86 1.16
C ILE A 721 -11.60 -7.16 0.14
N GLU A 722 -11.58 -8.38 -0.43
CA GLU A 722 -10.66 -8.76 -1.51
C GLU A 722 -10.73 -7.76 -2.68
N GLU A 723 -11.92 -7.50 -3.22
CA GLU A 723 -12.09 -6.60 -4.38
C GLU A 723 -11.68 -5.15 -4.08
N LEU A 724 -12.00 -4.64 -2.88
CA LEU A 724 -11.57 -3.30 -2.47
C LEU A 724 -10.05 -3.22 -2.32
N MET A 725 -9.41 -4.24 -1.73
CA MET A 725 -7.95 -4.31 -1.62
C MET A 725 -7.30 -4.32 -3.01
N LEU A 726 -7.78 -5.18 -3.91
CA LEU A 726 -7.26 -5.26 -5.28
C LEU A 726 -7.42 -3.94 -6.05
N PHE A 727 -8.58 -3.30 -5.95
CA PHE A 727 -8.83 -2.03 -6.61
C PHE A 727 -8.01 -0.88 -6.03
N LEU A 728 -7.90 -0.80 -4.70
CA LEU A 728 -7.17 0.26 -4.04
C LEU A 728 -5.67 0.16 -4.30
N CYS A 729 -5.11 -1.06 -4.30
CA CYS A 729 -3.68 -1.25 -4.53
C CYS A 729 -3.31 -0.91 -5.97
N THR A 730 -4.08 -1.39 -6.96
CA THR A 730 -3.89 -0.98 -8.36
C THR A 730 -4.03 0.53 -8.54
N SER A 731 -5.03 1.16 -7.92
CA SER A 731 -5.20 2.63 -7.96
C SER A 731 -4.02 3.37 -7.33
N ARG A 732 -3.52 2.94 -6.16
CA ARG A 732 -2.45 3.62 -5.43
C ARG A 732 -1.11 3.61 -6.16
N PHE A 733 -0.87 2.67 -7.07
CA PHE A 733 0.31 2.71 -7.94
C PHE A 733 0.20 3.78 -9.04
N ASP A 734 -1.02 4.26 -9.32
CA ASP A 734 -1.31 5.33 -10.29
C ASP A 734 -1.53 6.71 -9.62
N LEU A 735 -1.65 6.77 -8.28
CA LEU A 735 -1.84 8.02 -7.52
C LEU A 735 -0.50 8.65 -7.15
N ASP A 736 -0.43 9.97 -7.19
CA ASP A 736 0.77 10.72 -6.80
C ASP A 736 1.09 10.51 -5.31
N GLU A 737 2.38 10.55 -4.95
CA GLU A 737 2.87 10.29 -3.58
C GLU A 737 2.23 11.22 -2.53
N GLN A 738 1.81 12.41 -2.96
CA GLN A 738 1.11 13.40 -2.14
C GLN A 738 -0.32 12.96 -1.77
N GLU A 739 -1.06 12.39 -2.72
CA GLU A 739 -2.44 11.91 -2.50
C GLU A 739 -2.45 10.67 -1.59
N ALA A 740 -1.44 9.81 -1.70
CA ALA A 740 -1.26 8.67 -0.80
C ALA A 740 -0.97 9.10 0.65
N LYS A 741 -0.29 10.23 0.86
CA LYS A 741 0.00 10.80 2.20
C LYS A 741 -1.24 11.40 2.85
N GLU A 742 -2.15 11.99 2.08
CA GLU A 742 -3.42 12.54 2.58
C GLU A 742 -4.35 11.43 3.10
N ILE A 743 -4.40 10.29 2.41
CA ILE A 743 -5.20 9.12 2.83
C ILE A 743 -4.66 8.48 4.14
N ALA A 744 -3.37 8.63 4.44
CA ALA A 744 -2.75 8.08 5.66
C ALA A 744 -3.08 8.87 6.95
N GLN A 745 -3.79 10.00 6.85
CA GLN A 745 -4.09 10.88 8.00
C GLN A 745 -5.19 10.32 8.92
N ASP A 746 -5.90 9.27 8.53
CA ASP A 746 -7.00 8.66 9.30
C ASP A 746 -6.55 7.62 10.35
N LEU A 747 -5.24 7.45 10.55
CA LEU A 747 -4.68 6.49 11.52
C LEU A 747 -4.82 6.94 12.98
N PRO A 748 -4.83 6.01 13.96
CA PRO A 748 -4.76 6.36 15.38
C PRO A 748 -3.54 7.26 15.69
N SER A 749 -3.68 8.19 16.64
CA SER A 749 -2.62 9.15 16.99
C SER A 749 -1.27 8.48 17.29
N ASP A 750 -1.28 7.31 17.92
CA ASP A 750 -0.11 6.50 18.26
C ASP A 750 0.60 5.96 17.01
N GLU A 751 -0.16 5.48 16.03
CA GLU A 751 0.38 5.02 14.74
C GLU A 751 0.93 6.22 13.95
N ILE A 752 0.24 7.37 13.96
CA ILE A 752 0.71 8.61 13.35
C ILE A 752 2.03 9.05 13.99
N ASP A 753 2.13 9.05 15.32
CA ASP A 753 3.34 9.45 16.03
C ASP A 753 4.52 8.52 15.71
N ALA A 754 4.28 7.21 15.62
CA ALA A 754 5.29 6.23 15.23
C ALA A 754 5.72 6.40 13.76
N MET A 755 4.78 6.61 12.84
CA MET A 755 5.08 6.87 11.43
C MET A 755 5.88 8.16 11.26
N LYS A 756 5.49 9.25 11.95
CA LYS A 756 6.25 10.50 11.96
C LYS A 756 7.66 10.28 12.51
N GLU A 757 7.80 9.59 13.65
CA GLU A 757 9.14 9.30 14.20
C GLU A 757 10.03 8.48 13.24
N GLN A 758 9.43 7.59 12.46
CA GLN A 758 10.11 6.77 11.46
C GLN A 758 10.57 7.58 10.24
N THR A 759 9.88 8.68 9.90
CA THR A 759 10.22 9.55 8.76
C THR A 759 11.03 10.77 9.14
N ASP A 760 10.89 11.26 10.37
CA ASP A 760 11.63 12.41 10.87
C ASP A 760 13.13 12.11 10.80
N GLU A 761 13.92 13.13 10.44
CA GLU A 761 15.35 13.10 10.73
C GLU A 761 15.54 13.45 12.21
N MET A 762 16.45 12.75 12.90
CA MET A 762 16.81 13.19 14.25
C MET A 762 17.48 14.56 14.10
N PRO A 763 17.02 15.59 14.83
CA PRO A 763 17.73 16.86 14.85
C PRO A 763 19.18 16.61 15.30
N ASP A 764 20.15 17.28 14.66
CA ASP A 764 21.59 17.19 14.99
C ASP A 764 21.93 17.41 16.48
N ASN A 765 20.96 17.90 17.26
CA ASN A 765 21.08 18.25 18.67
C ASN A 765 20.71 17.11 19.65
N VAL A 766 20.37 15.91 19.16
CA VAL A 766 20.16 14.72 20.02
C VAL A 766 21.34 13.78 19.84
N ASP A 767 22.41 14.08 20.57
CA ASP A 767 23.65 13.31 20.56
C ASP A 767 23.40 11.91 21.16
N VAL A 768 23.42 10.89 20.30
CA VAL A 768 23.44 9.49 20.73
C VAL A 768 24.91 9.19 20.99
N GLU A 769 25.27 9.08 22.28
CA GLU A 769 26.65 8.79 22.66
C GLU A 769 27.11 7.46 22.04
N GLU A 770 28.13 7.52 21.18
CA GLU A 770 28.73 6.33 20.61
C GLU A 770 29.43 5.50 21.70
N ILE A 771 29.58 4.20 21.43
CA ILE A 771 30.31 3.29 22.32
C ILE A 771 31.79 3.69 22.31
N SER A 772 32.19 4.52 23.27
CA SER A 772 33.55 5.07 23.35
C SER A 772 34.56 4.03 23.84
N ASP A 773 35.79 4.11 23.34
CA ASP A 773 36.89 3.24 23.75
C ASP A 773 37.50 3.60 25.12
N THR A 774 37.35 4.84 25.59
CA THR A 774 38.10 5.38 26.75
C THR A 774 37.31 5.46 28.06
N GLU A 775 36.01 5.19 28.05
CA GLU A 775 35.13 5.46 29.22
C GLU A 775 35.53 4.75 30.52
N GLU A 776 36.24 3.61 30.47
CA GLU A 776 36.63 2.86 31.67
C GLU A 776 38.01 3.26 32.23
N GLN A 777 38.71 4.23 31.63
CA GLN A 777 40.00 4.72 32.15
C GLN A 777 39.86 5.83 33.21
N GLY A 778 38.66 6.40 33.40
CA GLY A 778 38.40 7.53 34.31
C GLY A 778 38.07 7.18 35.76
N ASP A 779 37.63 5.95 36.05
CA ASP A 779 37.25 5.54 37.41
C ASP A 779 38.42 4.85 38.14
N ARG A 780 39.43 5.64 38.53
CA ARG A 780 40.26 5.28 39.69
C ARG A 780 39.68 5.97 40.93
N PRO A 781 39.44 5.26 42.04
CA PRO A 781 38.98 5.90 43.27
C PRO A 781 40.06 6.88 43.76
N LYS A 782 39.66 8.13 44.03
CA LYS A 782 40.51 9.13 44.69
C LYS A 782 40.89 8.61 46.08
N SER A 783 42.09 8.07 46.21
CA SER A 783 42.71 7.83 47.52
C SER A 783 43.32 9.15 48.02
N VAL A 784 42.81 9.59 49.17
CA VAL A 784 43.36 10.68 49.97
C VAL A 784 44.75 10.30 50.47
N SER A 785 45.77 11.11 50.18
CA SER A 785 46.90 11.39 51.09
C SER A 785 47.64 12.64 50.60
N GLY A 786 48.01 13.49 51.53
CA GLY A 786 48.49 14.85 51.28
C GLY A 786 50.00 15.01 51.14
N ASP A 787 50.34 16.21 50.67
CA ASP A 787 51.47 17.08 51.02
C ASP A 787 52.91 16.60 50.75
N LEU A 788 53.58 17.20 49.75
CA LEU A 788 54.65 18.21 49.92
C LEU A 788 55.55 18.38 48.68
N THR A 789 55.86 19.66 48.42
CA THR A 789 57.05 20.29 47.78
C THR A 789 57.26 20.30 46.26
N ASP A 790 57.20 21.54 45.74
CA ASP A 790 57.93 22.22 44.65
C ASP A 790 59.13 21.50 44.01
N VAL A 791 59.23 21.59 42.67
CA VAL A 791 60.38 22.18 41.94
C VAL A 791 59.89 22.61 40.54
N ASP A 792 60.21 23.85 40.18
CA ASP A 792 60.08 24.50 38.87
C ASP A 792 60.86 23.76 37.75
N ASP A 793 60.34 23.77 36.52
CA ASP A 793 61.19 23.92 35.33
C ASP A 793 60.34 24.41 34.15
N GLU A 794 60.57 25.67 33.81
CA GLU A 794 60.16 26.33 32.56
C GLU A 794 61.04 25.82 31.41
N VAL A 795 60.42 25.37 30.31
CA VAL A 795 61.05 25.44 28.98
C VAL A 795 59.96 25.82 27.96
N GLU A 796 60.04 27.05 27.47
CA GLU A 796 59.43 27.50 26.21
C GLU A 796 60.18 26.87 25.02
N ASP A 797 59.46 26.41 24.00
CA ASP A 797 59.69 26.85 22.61
C ASP A 797 58.69 26.24 21.60
N ASP A 798 58.03 27.16 20.89
CA ASP A 798 57.74 27.23 19.45
C ASP A 798 56.89 26.20 18.68
N ASP A 799 55.67 26.68 18.39
CA ASP A 799 55.00 26.79 17.08
C ASP A 799 55.44 25.88 15.92
N ALA A 800 54.55 24.95 15.55
CA ALA A 800 54.38 24.54 14.15
C ALA A 800 52.92 24.11 13.91
N THR A 801 52.19 24.97 13.20
CA THR A 801 50.84 24.73 12.72
C THR A 801 50.82 23.56 11.71
N ILE A 802 50.25 22.41 12.09
CA ILE A 802 49.95 21.31 11.14
C ILE A 802 48.46 20.96 11.16
N ARG A 803 47.79 21.29 10.06
CA ARG A 803 46.43 20.84 9.74
C ARG A 803 46.43 19.33 9.55
N PHE A 804 45.76 18.59 10.44
CA PHE A 804 45.49 17.16 10.26
C PHE A 804 44.09 16.96 9.66
N THR A 805 44.06 16.69 8.35
CA THR A 805 43.01 15.91 7.70
C THR A 805 43.21 14.44 8.08
N THR A 806 42.39 13.91 8.98
CA THR A 806 42.42 12.50 9.37
C THR A 806 41.49 11.67 8.51
N ALA A 807 42.09 10.93 7.56
CA ALA A 807 41.52 9.70 7.03
C ALA A 807 41.65 8.59 8.09
N PRO A 808 40.65 7.73 8.32
CA PRO A 808 40.78 6.65 9.31
C PRO A 808 41.63 5.51 8.74
N SER A 809 42.78 5.27 9.37
CA SER A 809 43.61 4.08 9.16
C SER A 809 42.87 2.83 9.65
N GLN A 810 42.46 1.97 8.72
CA GLN A 810 41.87 0.66 9.01
C GLN A 810 42.92 -0.27 9.63
N VAL A 811 42.87 -0.46 10.95
CA VAL A 811 43.52 -1.61 11.61
C VAL A 811 42.52 -2.78 11.56
N ARG A 812 42.63 -3.62 10.52
CA ARG A 812 41.79 -4.82 10.34
C ARG A 812 42.30 -5.96 11.23
N THR A 813 41.43 -6.49 12.09
CA THR A 813 41.70 -7.67 12.93
C THR A 813 40.98 -8.90 12.35
N PRO A 814 41.60 -10.11 12.32
CA PRO A 814 41.09 -11.24 11.53
C PRO A 814 39.98 -12.00 12.26
N GLY A 815 38.72 -11.65 11.99
CA GLY A 815 37.54 -12.44 12.39
C GLY A 815 37.04 -13.40 11.29
N ARG A 816 37.59 -13.30 10.08
CA ARG A 816 37.07 -14.01 8.91
C ARG A 816 37.79 -15.34 8.70
N LYS A 817 37.45 -16.37 9.48
CA LYS A 817 37.81 -17.75 9.13
C LYS A 817 36.56 -18.50 8.72
N ARG A 818 36.33 -18.62 7.41
CA ARG A 818 35.49 -19.69 6.85
C ARG A 818 36.24 -20.99 7.10
N LYS A 819 36.00 -21.63 8.24
CA LYS A 819 36.53 -22.97 8.49
C LYS A 819 35.75 -23.95 7.63
N HIS A 820 36.45 -24.56 6.68
CA HIS A 820 36.10 -25.87 6.12
C HIS A 820 36.02 -26.85 7.29
N VAL A 821 34.88 -27.52 7.46
CA VAL A 821 34.79 -28.72 8.29
C VAL A 821 33.90 -29.70 7.56
N ASP A 822 34.55 -30.75 7.09
CA ASP A 822 33.99 -31.99 6.56
C ASP A 822 33.00 -32.62 7.57
N ASP A 823 32.00 -33.31 7.00
CA ASP A 823 31.14 -34.35 7.57
C ASP A 823 31.15 -34.54 9.10
N GLU A 824 30.07 -34.10 9.76
CA GLU A 824 29.47 -34.87 10.86
C GLU A 824 27.97 -34.53 11.00
N LEU A 825 27.18 -35.43 10.42
CA LEU A 825 25.81 -35.86 10.75
C LEU A 825 24.71 -34.86 11.17
N TYR A 826 23.68 -34.89 10.32
CA TYR A 826 22.25 -34.79 10.63
C TYR A 826 21.83 -35.46 11.96
N GLU A 827 21.21 -34.70 12.86
CA GLU A 827 19.93 -35.01 13.52
C GLU A 827 19.55 -33.85 14.45
N HIS A 828 18.54 -33.07 14.05
CA HIS A 828 17.50 -32.41 14.86
C HIS A 828 17.05 -31.03 14.31
N TYR A 829 15.73 -30.99 14.05
CA TYR A 829 14.80 -29.87 13.79
C TYR A 829 14.52 -29.44 12.35
#